data_AF-A0A3B7MMX0-F1
#
_entry.id   AF-A0A3B7MMX0-F1
#
_cell.length_a   1.000
_cell.length_b   1.000
_cell.length_c   1.000
_cell.angle_alpha   90.00
_cell.angle_beta   90.00
_cell.angle_gamma   90.00
#
_symmetry.space_group_name_H-M   'P 1'
#
loop_
_entity.id
_entity.type
_entity.pdbx_description
1 polymer ?
#
loop_
_entity_poly.entity_id
_entity_poly.type
_entity_poly.pdbx_seq_one_letter_code
_entity_poly.pdbx_strand_id
1 'polypeptide(L)'
;MKKIILYLLLLTLIGQACRKNDNGGNTDNPPPIPELPKEGVVVNTNVFGRIVDELDKPLSGVAVTGGGKTTNTDENGIYMLMNVQLDQARAYLTAVKQGYFKGSRIFQPIKNGMSKPPLIKMLTMKSIGTINAATGGAAESTGGIKIELPASAIDGYTGQVNVVANYVNPTSPDFFARMPGDLAANNAANQRGALISYGMSHLDLLDDKGNKLTIKAGKEVTVTLPVPQKLQSSATTTIDMWYFDETTGIWKQEGKGTYQNGKYVGKVTHFSVWNYDHWNPLMILPMFLRWILPNITSMPPEDIDNIVNHPPDFILQVRDKKTQTTLYTNTFPPPVPNPNNNPPGGTSSVTFPLPNMTDVMEVTVMPVQPGGPDYPTNPNYTPTGGEVPPAAPTFADEGQSVTIEVRPTNPPSTITITLPPASSGGGNGETVVNVNGKAVNCENKAVTTGYAFLSMRSGNTIVKSTTAPIFGTDGRFTVQYLFMRALTNRIDNVVLTVYDVATGKKSQDMKINVNPSVAHMIQDAVKVCDNPGPGPGTGTDKVFQGNYSINDAASLKAFIDSGYTAVSGILYVSNMTDLGGIIKLKKVWGLELRRNNVTSLGGLAELEEMSWLSLVENGQLVSVAFPKLASKSVQGIHINYNLSLVALTLPSIESVSPLGNDNISITGNPLLKTLSIPNLKSVDKCGFIELSNTLLTNLNMFTNASGTLGTWGMTLIDNPDLTSVSGLKNIVCTARLTIDQCPKLTTLDGINIPSIVTDWVTLTRNEALTDITAVSNKLKSTAGLSINLNKALKTAHFPLYEKGNITCKDNGELTTLTLPLFKEADAVDLTHNVKLATINMNALEKLPISFNMVGGFETVQALTSFDLPALKTVGRFVIQNCPGILNLDGFANLENVDGDLVISNANIPGASIKLQTIGGFNKLTNVRFSLGLETAAGSGDRLAGYDGPLKSIKGFTMLKTVGAMFNIGGKNLTDISGFANLESVGQDLRIMTTGLTGLGGLAKLTSSGLNENRLIYIGDNTKLTSLAGLTSITNIVGIYVARNPELLNLDGLEKVKAMRYGMTIGQNDKLANLNGLSNVDGAITSITINENKVLKNFCGITKVVKAGAISGGYYVTSNAYNPTQQQIIAGQCSQ
;
A
#
# COMPACT_ATOMS: atom_id res chain seq x y z
N MET A 1 -39.09 29.49 -34.68
CA MET A 1 -38.91 28.04 -34.46
C MET A 1 -37.93 27.67 -33.33
N LYS A 2 -36.80 28.36 -33.10
CA LYS A 2 -35.93 28.06 -31.93
C LYS A 2 -36.50 28.42 -30.54
N LYS A 3 -37.49 29.32 -30.44
CA LYS A 3 -38.17 29.64 -29.17
C LYS A 3 -39.38 28.74 -28.85
N ILE A 4 -39.92 28.03 -29.84
CA ILE A 4 -40.99 27.04 -29.64
C ILE A 4 -40.39 25.71 -29.13
N ILE A 5 -39.18 25.36 -29.57
CA ILE A 5 -38.45 24.19 -29.07
C ILE A 5 -38.02 24.39 -27.59
N LEU A 6 -37.70 25.61 -27.17
CA LEU A 6 -37.35 25.91 -25.78
C LEU A 6 -38.57 25.91 -24.83
N TYR A 7 -39.76 26.27 -25.33
CA TYR A 7 -41.02 26.17 -24.57
C TYR A 7 -41.60 24.75 -24.55
N LEU A 8 -41.40 23.95 -25.61
CA LEU A 8 -41.70 22.50 -25.57
C LEU A 8 -40.73 21.72 -24.66
N LEU A 9 -39.47 22.17 -24.50
CA LEU A 9 -38.54 21.60 -23.52
C LEU A 9 -38.86 21.97 -22.06
N LEU A 10 -39.54 23.10 -21.81
CA LEU A 10 -39.95 23.49 -20.44
C LEU A 10 -41.29 22.85 -20.01
N LEU A 11 -42.19 22.54 -20.96
CA LEU A 11 -43.46 21.88 -20.67
C LEU A 11 -43.36 20.35 -20.50
N THR A 12 -42.29 19.72 -21.02
CA THR A 12 -42.00 18.30 -20.74
C THR A 12 -41.37 18.06 -19.36
N LEU A 13 -40.88 19.11 -18.69
CA LEU A 13 -40.26 19.02 -17.36
C LEU A 13 -41.26 19.08 -16.18
N ILE A 14 -42.56 19.26 -16.42
CA ILE A 14 -43.57 19.44 -15.34
C ILE A 14 -44.68 18.34 -15.37
N GLY A 15 -44.65 17.40 -16.31
CA GLY A 15 -45.74 16.43 -16.54
C GLY A 15 -45.59 15.02 -15.97
N GLN A 16 -44.48 14.65 -15.34
CA GLN A 16 -44.21 13.24 -14.93
C GLN A 16 -44.07 13.05 -13.41
N ALA A 17 -44.62 13.96 -12.61
CA ALA A 17 -44.83 13.76 -11.19
C ALA A 17 -46.25 13.22 -10.92
N CYS A 18 -46.57 11.98 -11.37
CA CYS A 18 -47.58 11.10 -10.74
C CYS A 18 -47.73 9.75 -11.48
N ARG A 19 -47.24 8.66 -10.84
CA ARG A 19 -47.75 7.25 -10.87
C ARG A 19 -47.67 6.49 -12.23
N LYS A 20 -47.37 5.20 -12.35
CA LYS A 20 -47.08 4.05 -11.47
C LYS A 20 -46.38 3.00 -12.38
N ASN A 21 -45.47 2.21 -11.83
CA ASN A 21 -44.64 1.20 -12.51
C ASN A 21 -45.38 0.28 -13.50
N ASP A 22 -44.71 -0.17 -14.57
CA ASP A 22 -44.07 -1.50 -14.61
C ASP A 22 -43.37 -1.83 -15.95
N ASN A 23 -42.18 -2.42 -15.81
CA ASN A 23 -41.47 -3.36 -16.70
C ASN A 23 -40.56 -2.88 -17.85
N GLY A 24 -39.25 -2.83 -17.53
CA GLY A 24 -38.24 -3.64 -18.23
C GLY A 24 -37.29 -2.92 -19.18
N GLY A 25 -36.04 -2.67 -18.75
CA GLY A 25 -34.94 -2.36 -19.67
C GLY A 25 -33.86 -1.42 -19.13
N ASN A 26 -32.86 -2.01 -18.48
CA ASN A 26 -31.48 -1.55 -18.25
C ASN A 26 -31.08 -0.13 -18.73
N THR A 27 -30.89 0.81 -17.80
CA THR A 27 -29.99 1.98 -17.95
C THR A 27 -29.27 2.28 -16.64
N ASP A 28 -27.94 2.36 -16.73
CA ASP A 28 -27.04 2.81 -15.68
C ASP A 28 -27.32 4.27 -15.30
N ASN A 29 -27.90 4.47 -14.11
CA ASN A 29 -27.70 5.68 -13.31
C ASN A 29 -27.07 5.24 -11.99
N PRO A 30 -25.99 5.89 -11.51
CA PRO A 30 -25.51 5.65 -10.16
C PRO A 30 -26.66 5.94 -9.17
N PRO A 31 -26.88 5.10 -8.15
CA PRO A 31 -27.93 5.34 -7.17
C PRO A 31 -27.77 6.74 -6.56
N PRO A 32 -28.87 7.46 -6.30
CA PRO A 32 -28.81 8.76 -5.64
C PRO A 32 -28.00 8.65 -4.35
N ILE A 33 -27.10 9.61 -4.11
CA ILE A 33 -26.32 9.68 -2.87
C ILE A 33 -27.31 9.67 -1.69
N PRO A 34 -27.22 8.73 -0.75
CA PRO A 34 -28.10 8.70 0.42
C PRO A 34 -28.05 10.03 1.17
N GLU A 35 -29.20 10.56 1.62
CA GLU A 35 -29.22 11.75 2.47
C GLU A 35 -28.36 11.54 3.73
N LEU A 36 -27.62 12.58 4.13
CA LEU A 36 -26.85 12.55 5.36
C LEU A 36 -27.77 12.32 6.58
N PRO A 37 -27.32 11.53 7.58
CA PRO A 37 -28.07 11.30 8.81
C PRO A 37 -28.39 12.61 9.54
N LYS A 38 -29.62 12.73 10.05
CA LYS A 38 -30.11 13.93 10.74
C LYS A 38 -30.29 13.64 12.24
N GLU A 39 -29.74 14.50 13.10
CA GLU A 39 -30.05 14.48 14.54
C GLU A 39 -31.54 14.76 14.76
N GLY A 40 -32.14 14.14 15.77
CA GLY A 40 -33.57 14.22 16.11
C GLY A 40 -34.47 13.25 15.35
N VAL A 41 -33.96 12.58 14.30
CA VAL A 41 -34.71 11.54 13.58
C VAL A 41 -34.47 10.20 14.25
N VAL A 42 -35.52 9.51 14.69
CA VAL A 42 -35.37 8.16 15.26
C VAL A 42 -35.46 7.09 14.20
N VAL A 43 -34.62 6.06 14.30
CA VAL A 43 -34.68 4.85 13.49
C VAL A 43 -34.80 3.63 14.38
N ASN A 44 -35.57 2.65 13.91
CA ASN A 44 -35.63 1.35 14.55
C ASN A 44 -34.38 0.55 14.19
N THR A 45 -33.77 -0.13 15.16
CA THR A 45 -32.59 -0.97 14.93
C THR A 45 -32.47 -2.04 16.02
N ASN A 46 -31.66 -3.07 15.75
CA ASN A 46 -31.14 -3.97 16.78
C ASN A 46 -29.70 -3.55 17.09
N VAL A 47 -29.21 -3.77 18.30
CA VAL A 47 -27.83 -3.44 18.69
C VAL A 47 -27.16 -4.69 19.23
N PHE A 48 -25.97 -5.00 18.72
CA PHE A 48 -25.12 -6.07 19.21
C PHE A 48 -23.75 -5.51 19.57
N GLY A 49 -23.29 -5.71 20.81
CA GLY A 49 -22.02 -5.19 21.28
C GLY A 49 -21.35 -6.07 22.33
N ARG A 50 -20.15 -5.64 22.75
CA ARG A 50 -19.35 -6.31 23.76
C ARG A 50 -18.85 -5.30 24.80
N ILE A 51 -18.73 -5.74 26.05
CA ILE A 51 -18.18 -4.96 27.15
C ILE A 51 -17.06 -5.73 27.85
N VAL A 52 -15.96 -5.03 28.10
CA VAL A 52 -14.77 -5.57 28.76
C VAL A 52 -14.27 -4.63 29.85
N ASP A 53 -13.36 -5.12 30.71
CA ASP A 53 -12.64 -4.30 31.69
C ASP A 53 -11.34 -3.68 31.11
N GLU A 54 -10.58 -2.99 31.96
CA GLU A 54 -9.30 -2.36 31.61
C GLU A 54 -8.21 -3.36 31.16
N LEU A 55 -8.40 -4.66 31.40
CA LEU A 55 -7.50 -5.77 31.04
C LEU A 55 -8.06 -6.60 29.87
N ASP A 56 -9.07 -6.09 29.15
CA ASP A 56 -9.77 -6.76 28.04
C ASP A 56 -10.52 -8.05 28.43
N LYS A 57 -10.75 -8.29 29.73
CA LYS A 57 -11.56 -9.43 30.18
C LYS A 57 -13.05 -9.13 29.99
N PRO A 58 -13.84 -10.11 29.49
CA PRO A 58 -15.27 -9.92 29.32
C PRO A 58 -15.97 -9.64 30.64
N LEU A 59 -16.82 -8.62 30.67
CA LEU A 59 -17.62 -8.29 31.84
C LEU A 59 -19.04 -8.82 31.67
N SER A 60 -19.38 -9.86 32.45
CA SER A 60 -20.75 -10.39 32.53
C SER A 60 -21.63 -9.58 33.47
N GLY A 61 -22.95 -9.57 33.23
CA GLY A 61 -23.94 -8.90 34.07
C GLY A 61 -23.88 -7.37 34.05
N VAL A 62 -23.28 -6.76 33.03
CA VAL A 62 -23.31 -5.31 32.83
C VAL A 62 -24.67 -4.92 32.27
N ALA A 63 -25.36 -4.00 32.93
CA ALA A 63 -26.63 -3.47 32.43
C ALA A 63 -26.36 -2.45 31.31
N VAL A 64 -26.82 -2.74 30.10
CA VAL A 64 -26.65 -1.92 28.91
C VAL A 64 -27.98 -1.36 28.45
N THR A 65 -28.07 -0.04 28.34
CA THR A 65 -29.32 0.69 28.04
C THR A 65 -29.18 1.52 26.77
N GLY A 66 -30.19 1.47 25.91
CA GLY A 66 -30.32 2.30 24.70
C GLY A 66 -31.73 2.24 24.13
N GLY A 67 -32.23 3.37 23.61
CA GLY A 67 -33.54 3.44 22.97
C GLY A 67 -34.69 2.99 23.88
N GLY A 68 -34.58 3.28 25.18
CA GLY A 68 -35.56 2.94 26.21
C GLY A 68 -35.54 1.48 26.69
N LYS A 69 -34.62 0.62 26.21
CA LYS A 69 -34.50 -0.77 26.65
C LYS A 69 -33.19 -1.04 27.36
N THR A 70 -33.21 -2.00 28.27
CA THR A 70 -32.02 -2.48 29.01
C THR A 70 -31.87 -3.99 28.83
N THR A 71 -30.62 -4.45 28.71
CA THR A 71 -30.24 -5.86 28.67
C THR A 71 -28.98 -6.08 29.51
N ASN A 72 -28.66 -7.33 29.85
CA ASN A 72 -27.42 -7.66 30.56
C ASN A 72 -26.43 -8.37 29.63
N THR A 73 -25.14 -8.14 29.83
CA THR A 73 -24.10 -8.90 29.14
C THR A 73 -24.03 -10.35 29.64
N ASP A 74 -23.74 -11.29 28.74
CA ASP A 74 -23.50 -12.69 29.06
C ASP A 74 -22.05 -12.95 29.56
N GLU A 75 -21.64 -14.21 29.74
CA GLU A 75 -20.30 -14.56 30.22
C GLU A 75 -19.16 -14.14 29.26
N ASN A 76 -19.45 -13.92 27.98
CA ASN A 76 -18.50 -13.41 26.99
C ASN A 76 -18.49 -11.86 26.92
N GLY A 77 -19.28 -11.21 27.77
CA GLY A 77 -19.46 -9.76 27.78
C GLY A 77 -20.35 -9.27 26.64
N ILE A 78 -21.09 -10.16 25.96
CA ILE A 78 -21.92 -9.83 24.80
C ILE A 78 -23.31 -9.40 25.25
N TYR A 79 -23.86 -8.36 24.62
CA TYR A 79 -25.22 -7.92 24.83
C TYR A 79 -25.96 -7.70 23.51
N MET A 80 -27.29 -7.86 23.56
CA MET A 80 -28.19 -7.59 22.45
C MET A 80 -29.39 -6.75 22.90
N LEU A 81 -29.63 -5.60 22.24
CA LEU A 81 -30.84 -4.81 22.39
C LEU A 81 -31.68 -4.96 21.12
N MET A 82 -32.91 -5.44 21.28
CA MET A 82 -33.78 -5.78 20.16
C MET A 82 -34.85 -4.73 19.94
N ASN A 83 -35.08 -4.35 18.67
CA ASN A 83 -36.16 -3.47 18.24
C ASN A 83 -36.20 -2.17 19.07
N VAL A 84 -35.06 -1.49 19.12
CA VAL A 84 -34.87 -0.22 19.85
C VAL A 84 -34.93 0.96 18.90
N GLN A 85 -35.49 2.06 19.37
CA GLN A 85 -35.55 3.33 18.62
C GLN A 85 -34.40 4.22 19.07
N LEU A 86 -33.49 4.52 18.16
CA LEU A 86 -32.29 5.31 18.42
C LEU A 86 -32.18 6.45 17.42
N ASP A 87 -31.54 7.55 17.83
CA ASP A 87 -31.28 8.69 16.95
C ASP A 87 -30.42 8.29 15.73
N GLN A 88 -30.84 8.70 14.54
CA GLN A 88 -30.29 8.32 13.25
C GLN A 88 -28.86 8.81 13.07
N ALA A 89 -28.47 9.92 13.70
CA ALA A 89 -27.15 10.52 13.60
C ALA A 89 -26.28 10.32 14.86
N ARG A 90 -26.91 10.15 16.04
CA ARG A 90 -26.24 10.05 17.35
C ARG A 90 -26.93 9.06 18.29
N ALA A 91 -26.94 7.77 17.95
CA ALA A 91 -27.45 6.74 18.86
C ALA A 91 -26.59 6.67 20.13
N TYR A 92 -27.20 6.88 21.28
CA TYR A 92 -26.53 6.88 22.59
C TYR A 92 -26.79 5.58 23.36
N LEU A 93 -25.72 4.94 23.81
CA LEU A 93 -25.75 3.74 24.67
C LEU A 93 -25.00 4.00 25.96
N THR A 94 -25.52 3.44 27.06
CA THR A 94 -24.87 3.49 28.38
C THR A 94 -24.72 2.10 28.97
N ALA A 95 -23.64 1.89 29.72
CA ALA A 95 -23.33 0.65 30.43
C ALA A 95 -23.06 0.93 31.91
N VAL A 96 -23.73 0.19 32.79
CA VAL A 96 -23.64 0.35 34.24
C VAL A 96 -23.35 -0.99 34.91
N LYS A 97 -22.37 -0.98 35.82
CA LYS A 97 -22.01 -2.10 36.68
C LYS A 97 -21.43 -1.55 37.98
N GLN A 98 -21.81 -2.14 39.12
CA GLN A 98 -21.30 -1.74 40.43
C GLN A 98 -19.76 -1.84 40.47
N GLY A 99 -19.10 -0.82 41.06
CA GLY A 99 -17.64 -0.75 41.17
C GLY A 99 -16.93 -0.17 39.94
N TYR A 100 -17.66 0.18 38.88
CA TYR A 100 -17.14 0.77 37.66
C TYR A 100 -17.80 2.13 37.40
N PHE A 101 -17.04 3.05 36.78
CA PHE A 101 -17.61 4.26 36.19
C PHE A 101 -18.56 3.89 35.04
N LYS A 102 -19.60 4.70 34.85
CA LYS A 102 -20.58 4.51 33.78
C LYS A 102 -19.88 4.62 32.42
N GLY A 103 -19.98 3.57 31.61
CA GLY A 103 -19.50 3.58 30.23
C GLY A 103 -20.57 4.14 29.29
N SER A 104 -20.18 4.81 28.20
CA SER A 104 -21.15 5.24 27.20
C SER A 104 -20.57 5.41 25.79
N ARG A 105 -21.38 5.21 24.75
CA ARG A 105 -20.97 5.33 23.33
C ARG A 105 -22.00 6.03 22.48
N ILE A 106 -21.49 6.71 21.46
CA ILE A 106 -22.28 7.27 20.38
C ILE A 106 -21.86 6.63 19.07
N PHE A 107 -22.85 6.26 18.26
CA PHE A 107 -22.66 5.66 16.94
C PHE A 107 -23.84 5.99 16.03
N GLN A 108 -23.71 5.69 14.74
CA GLN A 108 -24.79 5.84 13.79
C GLN A 108 -25.52 4.50 13.61
N PRO A 109 -26.81 4.40 13.95
CA PRO A 109 -27.54 3.13 13.87
C PRO A 109 -27.94 2.77 12.44
N ILE A 110 -27.96 1.47 12.15
CA ILE A 110 -28.46 0.92 10.88
C ILE A 110 -29.99 0.80 10.96
N LYS A 111 -30.70 1.64 10.20
CA LYS A 111 -32.16 1.63 10.12
C LYS A 111 -32.67 0.26 9.67
N ASN A 112 -33.60 -0.31 10.43
CA ASN A 112 -34.19 -1.63 10.26
C ASN A 112 -33.16 -2.77 10.11
N GLY A 113 -31.94 -2.54 10.60
CA GLY A 113 -30.85 -3.49 10.55
C GLY A 113 -30.29 -3.74 11.94
N MET A 114 -29.06 -4.26 11.98
CA MET A 114 -28.33 -4.41 13.22
C MET A 114 -27.12 -3.49 13.26
N SER A 115 -27.06 -2.71 14.33
CA SER A 115 -25.97 -1.80 14.61
C SER A 115 -24.93 -2.45 15.52
N LYS A 116 -23.65 -2.21 15.22
CA LYS A 116 -22.51 -2.59 16.07
C LYS A 116 -21.87 -1.33 16.65
N PRO A 117 -22.12 -0.99 17.93
CA PRO A 117 -21.51 0.17 18.55
C PRO A 117 -20.02 -0.10 18.83
N PRO A 118 -19.19 0.96 18.96
CA PRO A 118 -17.80 0.80 19.37
C PRO A 118 -17.68 0.10 20.73
N LEU A 119 -16.55 -0.60 20.94
CA LEU A 119 -16.26 -1.31 22.19
C LEU A 119 -16.32 -0.37 23.40
N ILE A 120 -16.96 -0.82 24.48
CA ILE A 120 -16.95 -0.15 25.80
C ILE A 120 -15.96 -0.88 26.72
N LYS A 121 -14.86 -0.24 27.09
CA LYS A 121 -14.03 -0.65 28.23
C LYS A 121 -14.51 0.10 29.48
N MET A 122 -15.04 -0.62 30.46
CA MET A 122 -15.46 -0.03 31.72
C MET A 122 -14.26 0.20 32.64
N LEU A 123 -14.18 1.39 33.22
CA LEU A 123 -13.09 1.78 34.11
C LEU A 123 -13.48 1.53 35.56
N THR A 124 -12.60 0.88 36.32
CA THR A 124 -12.83 0.65 37.74
C THR A 124 -12.76 1.97 38.52
N MET A 125 -13.61 2.10 39.54
CA MET A 125 -13.56 3.20 40.51
C MET A 125 -12.38 2.99 41.47
N LYS A 126 -11.22 3.55 41.13
CA LYS A 126 -10.00 3.43 41.96
C LYS A 126 -9.94 4.58 42.97
N SER A 127 -9.84 4.25 44.26
CA SER A 127 -9.58 5.26 45.29
C SER A 127 -8.19 5.87 45.10
N ILE A 128 -8.12 7.20 45.11
CA ILE A 128 -6.86 7.95 45.06
C ILE A 128 -6.56 8.65 46.39
N GLY A 129 -7.40 8.45 47.40
CA GLY A 129 -7.26 9.03 48.73
C GLY A 129 -8.60 9.34 49.38
N THR A 130 -8.53 9.74 50.65
CA THR A 130 -9.71 10.19 51.41
C THR A 130 -9.51 11.62 51.88
N ILE A 131 -10.58 12.41 51.88
CA ILE A 131 -10.58 13.80 52.34
C ILE A 131 -11.72 13.99 53.33
N ASN A 132 -11.46 14.63 54.47
CA ASN A 132 -12.54 14.96 55.41
C ASN A 132 -13.37 16.14 54.85
N ALA A 133 -14.68 15.94 54.65
CA ALA A 133 -15.54 16.97 54.05
C ALA A 133 -15.65 18.25 54.90
N ALA A 134 -15.52 18.16 56.22
CA ALA A 134 -15.62 19.32 57.11
C ALA A 134 -14.37 20.21 57.02
N THR A 135 -13.18 19.62 57.05
CA THR A 135 -11.91 20.37 57.05
C THR A 135 -11.32 20.63 55.67
N GLY A 136 -11.77 19.90 54.64
CA GLY A 136 -11.15 19.91 53.33
C GLY A 136 -9.78 19.23 53.31
N GLY A 137 -9.08 19.30 52.18
CA GLY A 137 -7.78 18.68 51.97
C GLY A 137 -7.54 18.32 50.51
N ALA A 138 -6.53 17.49 50.27
CA ALA A 138 -6.17 17.01 48.93
C ALA A 138 -6.00 15.48 48.90
N ALA A 139 -6.39 14.87 47.79
CA ALA A 139 -6.09 13.48 47.45
C ALA A 139 -5.35 13.44 46.12
N GLU A 140 -4.24 12.71 46.05
CA GLU A 140 -3.40 12.62 44.86
C GLU A 140 -3.05 11.17 44.55
N SER A 141 -3.20 10.78 43.30
CA SER A 141 -2.76 9.48 42.81
C SER A 141 -1.27 9.50 42.46
N THR A 142 -0.63 8.33 42.50
CA THR A 142 0.74 8.15 41.99
C THR A 142 0.89 8.53 40.51
N GLY A 143 -0.22 8.52 39.75
CA GLY A 143 -0.27 8.94 38.35
C GLY A 143 -0.40 10.45 38.13
N GLY A 144 -0.43 11.26 39.21
CA GLY A 144 -0.45 12.72 39.13
C GLY A 144 -1.82 13.37 39.00
N ILE A 145 -2.92 12.60 39.16
CA ILE A 145 -4.26 13.15 39.34
C ILE A 145 -4.34 13.70 40.76
N LYS A 146 -4.71 14.97 40.93
CA LYS A 146 -4.88 15.57 42.26
C LYS A 146 -6.22 16.28 42.36
N ILE A 147 -6.95 16.04 43.44
CA ILE A 147 -8.23 16.68 43.76
C ILE A 147 -8.09 17.41 45.08
N GLU A 148 -8.42 18.70 45.11
CA GLU A 148 -8.36 19.53 46.31
C GLU A 148 -9.73 20.08 46.63
N LEU A 149 -10.23 19.70 47.80
CA LEU A 149 -11.56 20.02 48.27
C LEU A 149 -11.45 21.08 49.38
N PRO A 150 -12.08 22.26 49.23
CA PRO A 150 -12.16 23.23 50.33
C PRO A 150 -12.95 22.70 51.53
N ALA A 151 -12.72 23.28 52.70
CA ALA A 151 -13.52 22.99 53.89
C ALA A 151 -15.02 23.21 53.63
N SER A 152 -15.84 22.24 54.05
CA SER A 152 -17.31 22.27 53.90
C SER A 152 -17.80 22.45 52.46
N ALA A 153 -17.08 21.87 51.50
CA ALA A 153 -17.42 21.95 50.07
C ALA A 153 -18.38 20.86 49.59
N ILE A 154 -18.74 19.88 50.42
CA ILE A 154 -19.74 18.84 50.09
C ILE A 154 -21.11 19.22 50.65
N ASP A 155 -22.15 19.00 49.86
CA ASP A 155 -23.51 19.27 50.30
C ASP A 155 -24.02 18.18 51.26
N GLY A 156 -24.58 18.60 52.39
CA GLY A 156 -25.22 17.69 53.36
C GLY A 156 -24.33 16.62 54.01
N TYR A 157 -23.01 16.62 53.80
CA TYR A 157 -22.11 15.57 54.29
C TYR A 157 -20.82 16.13 54.92
N THR A 158 -20.48 15.63 56.11
CA THR A 158 -19.31 16.08 56.89
C THR A 158 -18.33 14.94 57.21
N GLY A 159 -18.56 13.74 56.69
CA GLY A 159 -17.73 12.55 56.94
C GLY A 159 -16.48 12.47 56.06
N GLN A 160 -15.84 11.30 56.07
CA GLN A 160 -14.74 10.98 55.15
C GLN A 160 -15.27 10.82 53.72
N VAL A 161 -14.66 11.52 52.78
CA VAL A 161 -14.96 11.45 51.36
C VAL A 161 -13.91 10.55 50.71
N ASN A 162 -14.34 9.44 50.12
CA ASN A 162 -13.47 8.62 49.28
C ASN A 162 -13.44 9.21 47.87
N VAL A 163 -12.27 9.70 47.45
CA VAL A 163 -12.07 10.26 46.12
C VAL A 163 -11.73 9.12 45.18
N VAL A 164 -12.60 8.83 44.21
CA VAL A 164 -12.34 7.83 43.17
C VAL A 164 -12.07 8.50 41.84
N ALA A 165 -11.01 8.06 41.18
CA ALA A 165 -10.60 8.62 39.90
C ALA A 165 -10.01 7.55 38.97
N ASN A 166 -10.20 7.73 37.66
CA ASN A 166 -9.48 6.96 36.66
C ASN A 166 -9.11 7.86 35.47
N TYR A 167 -7.81 7.97 35.19
CA TYR A 167 -7.28 8.81 34.13
C TYR A 167 -7.35 8.09 32.79
N VAL A 168 -7.84 8.78 31.77
CA VAL A 168 -7.93 8.30 30.40
C VAL A 168 -6.85 9.04 29.60
N ASN A 169 -5.74 8.36 29.36
CA ASN A 169 -4.60 8.92 28.64
C ASN A 169 -4.93 9.08 27.13
N PRO A 170 -4.93 10.30 26.58
CA PRO A 170 -5.21 10.53 25.16
C PRO A 170 -4.18 9.94 24.20
N THR A 171 -2.97 9.58 24.69
CA THR A 171 -1.94 8.92 23.88
C THR A 171 -1.99 7.39 23.98
N SER A 172 -2.97 6.81 24.68
CA SER A 172 -3.09 5.35 24.84
C SER A 172 -3.70 4.71 23.59
N PRO A 173 -3.23 3.51 23.16
CA PRO A 173 -3.79 2.82 21.99
C PRO A 173 -5.27 2.46 22.10
N ASP A 174 -5.84 2.42 23.32
CA ASP A 174 -7.25 2.11 23.57
C ASP A 174 -8.07 3.32 24.08
N PHE A 175 -7.57 4.55 23.88
CA PHE A 175 -8.21 5.80 24.30
C PHE A 175 -9.70 5.88 23.92
N PHE A 176 -10.03 5.65 22.64
CA PHE A 176 -11.42 5.67 22.14
C PHE A 176 -12.32 4.62 22.78
N ALA A 177 -11.72 3.52 23.27
CA ALA A 177 -12.44 2.45 23.96
C ALA A 177 -12.62 2.74 25.47
N ARG A 178 -12.00 3.79 26.02
CA ARG A 178 -12.13 4.21 27.44
C ARG A 178 -12.90 5.52 27.62
N MET A 179 -12.85 6.44 26.64
CA MET A 179 -13.56 7.72 26.71
C MET A 179 -15.08 7.55 26.65
N PRO A 180 -15.90 8.45 27.22
CA PRO A 180 -17.34 8.46 27.01
C PRO A 180 -17.73 9.19 25.70
N GLY A 181 -18.85 8.77 25.11
CA GLY A 181 -19.41 9.43 23.91
C GLY A 181 -18.53 9.32 22.66
N ASP A 182 -18.39 10.43 21.92
CA ASP A 182 -17.64 10.53 20.66
C ASP A 182 -16.82 11.84 20.50
N LEU A 183 -16.51 12.53 21.61
CA LEU A 183 -15.81 13.84 21.66
C LEU A 183 -16.50 15.00 20.92
N ALA A 184 -17.76 14.83 20.48
CA ALA A 184 -18.54 15.96 20.00
C ALA A 184 -18.91 16.88 21.16
N ALA A 185 -18.69 18.18 20.97
CA ALA A 185 -18.80 19.18 22.01
C ALA A 185 -19.55 20.42 21.55
N ASN A 186 -20.25 21.05 22.49
CA ASN A 186 -20.83 22.37 22.33
C ASN A 186 -20.01 23.36 23.17
N ASN A 187 -19.42 24.35 22.51
CA ASN A 187 -18.70 25.43 23.20
C ASN A 187 -19.69 26.33 23.98
N ALA A 188 -19.16 27.31 24.72
CA ALA A 188 -19.97 28.24 25.51
C ALA A 188 -20.98 29.05 24.67
N ALA A 189 -20.77 29.19 23.35
CA ALA A 189 -21.68 29.83 22.42
C ALA A 189 -22.71 28.84 21.80
N ASN A 190 -22.80 27.62 22.33
CA ASN A 190 -23.61 26.50 21.80
C ASN A 190 -23.27 26.10 20.34
N GLN A 191 -22.05 26.40 19.88
CA GLN A 191 -21.59 25.94 18.57
C GLN A 191 -21.03 24.53 18.68
N ARG A 192 -21.44 23.67 17.74
CA ARG A 192 -20.97 22.28 17.64
C ARG A 192 -19.54 22.23 17.09
N GLY A 193 -18.68 21.46 17.73
CA GLY A 193 -17.34 21.12 17.26
C GLY A 193 -16.87 19.79 17.83
N ALA A 194 -15.57 19.50 17.71
CA ALA A 194 -14.94 18.31 18.28
C ALA A 194 -13.76 18.68 19.18
N LEU A 195 -13.49 17.82 20.16
CA LEU A 195 -12.41 18.02 21.12
C LEU A 195 -11.13 17.26 20.74
N ILE A 196 -9.99 17.89 21.01
CA ILE A 196 -8.65 17.30 20.97
C ILE A 196 -8.11 17.27 22.41
N SER A 197 -7.94 16.07 22.96
CA SER A 197 -7.71 15.90 24.40
C SER A 197 -6.26 15.95 24.86
N TYR A 198 -6.01 16.71 25.93
CA TYR A 198 -4.71 16.75 26.63
C TYR A 198 -4.73 16.00 27.97
N GLY A 199 -5.89 15.52 28.40
CA GLY A 199 -6.02 14.68 29.58
C GLY A 199 -7.44 14.66 30.12
N MET A 200 -8.02 13.47 30.23
CA MET A 200 -9.38 13.23 30.71
C MET A 200 -9.36 12.39 31.98
N SER A 201 -10.29 12.62 32.90
CA SER A 201 -10.51 11.68 34.00
C SER A 201 -11.98 11.53 34.36
N HIS A 202 -12.37 10.28 34.65
CA HIS A 202 -13.59 10.01 35.40
C HIS A 202 -13.32 10.30 36.87
N LEU A 203 -14.16 11.13 37.48
CA LEU A 203 -14.02 11.59 38.84
C LEU A 203 -15.36 11.47 39.56
N ASP A 204 -15.38 10.85 40.73
CA ASP A 204 -16.53 10.83 41.63
C ASP A 204 -16.06 10.92 43.09
N LEU A 205 -16.93 11.45 43.94
CA LEU A 205 -16.76 11.46 45.39
C LEU A 205 -17.77 10.51 46.01
N LEU A 206 -17.30 9.60 46.87
CA LEU A 206 -18.14 8.60 47.52
C LEU A 206 -18.16 8.80 49.03
N ASP A 207 -19.31 8.60 49.66
CA ASP A 207 -19.42 8.46 51.11
C ASP A 207 -18.89 7.10 51.61
N ASP A 208 -18.94 6.88 52.92
CA ASP A 208 -18.53 5.63 53.58
C ASP A 208 -19.37 4.40 53.16
N LYS A 209 -20.54 4.63 52.56
CA LYS A 209 -21.45 3.59 52.04
C LYS A 209 -21.32 3.40 50.52
N GLY A 210 -20.45 4.16 49.86
CA GLY A 210 -20.26 4.11 48.41
C GLY A 210 -21.28 4.92 47.59
N ASN A 211 -22.08 5.78 48.22
CA ASN A 211 -23.01 6.67 47.51
C ASN A 211 -22.27 7.91 46.98
N LYS A 212 -22.67 8.39 45.79
CA LYS A 212 -22.09 9.59 45.19
C LYS A 212 -22.46 10.86 45.98
N LEU A 213 -21.48 11.72 46.20
CA LEU A 213 -21.59 13.02 46.88
C LEU A 213 -21.58 14.18 45.88
N THR A 214 -22.20 15.29 46.23
CA THR A 214 -22.30 16.50 45.40
C THR A 214 -21.55 17.68 46.03
N ILE A 215 -21.00 18.56 45.18
CA ILE A 215 -20.37 19.81 45.62
C ILE A 215 -21.47 20.78 46.05
N LYS A 216 -21.29 21.43 47.20
CA LYS A 216 -22.20 22.46 47.72
C LYS A 216 -22.23 23.67 46.78
N ALA A 217 -23.43 24.17 46.49
CA ALA A 217 -23.60 25.31 45.59
C ALA A 217 -22.70 26.52 45.96
N GLY A 218 -22.04 27.09 44.96
CA GLY A 218 -21.09 28.20 45.13
C GLY A 218 -19.70 27.81 45.63
N LYS A 219 -19.42 26.52 45.82
CA LYS A 219 -18.07 25.99 46.09
C LYS A 219 -17.48 25.44 44.80
N GLU A 220 -16.16 25.52 44.71
CA GLU A 220 -15.36 25.00 43.59
C GLU A 220 -14.32 24.03 44.14
N VAL A 221 -14.03 22.98 43.38
CA VAL A 221 -13.00 21.98 43.69
C VAL A 221 -11.88 22.10 42.67
N THR A 222 -10.63 22.11 43.12
CA THR A 222 -9.48 22.11 42.21
C THR A 222 -9.23 20.70 41.71
N VAL A 223 -9.16 20.55 40.39
CA VAL A 223 -8.84 19.30 39.69
C VAL A 223 -7.55 19.50 38.91
N THR A 224 -6.58 18.64 39.18
CA THR A 224 -5.30 18.61 38.48
C THR A 224 -5.18 17.31 37.71
N LEU A 225 -4.95 17.39 36.40
CA LEU A 225 -4.71 16.22 35.55
C LEU A 225 -3.32 16.30 34.90
N PRO A 226 -2.59 15.17 34.81
CA PRO A 226 -1.30 15.13 34.14
C PRO A 226 -1.48 15.29 32.62
N VAL A 227 -0.58 16.03 31.97
CA VAL A 227 -0.46 16.05 30.51
C VAL A 227 0.57 15.01 30.10
N PRO A 228 0.23 14.04 29.22
CA PRO A 228 1.18 13.04 28.76
C PRO A 228 2.43 13.70 28.17
N GLN A 229 3.61 13.15 28.45
CA GLN A 229 4.89 13.75 28.05
C GLN A 229 4.95 14.15 26.56
N LYS A 230 4.36 13.33 25.68
CA LYS A 230 4.28 13.59 24.23
C LYS A 230 3.43 14.81 23.84
N LEU A 231 2.54 15.28 24.71
CA LEU A 231 1.65 16.43 24.47
C LEU A 231 2.10 17.69 25.22
N GLN A 232 3.13 17.59 26.08
CA GLN A 232 3.57 18.73 26.89
C GLN A 232 4.17 19.86 26.04
N SER A 233 4.85 19.53 24.93
CA SER A 233 5.44 20.52 24.02
C SER A 233 4.41 21.36 23.25
N SER A 234 3.19 20.82 23.05
CA SER A 234 2.08 21.52 22.40
C SER A 234 1.06 22.07 23.39
N ALA A 235 1.27 21.88 24.69
CA ALA A 235 0.39 22.38 25.73
C ALA A 235 0.45 23.90 25.79
N THR A 236 -0.70 24.55 25.82
CA THR A 236 -0.83 26.00 25.90
C THR A 236 -0.94 26.43 27.36
N THR A 237 -0.53 27.67 27.69
CA THR A 237 -0.58 28.17 29.09
C THR A 237 -1.97 28.08 29.70
N THR A 238 -3.02 28.24 28.87
CA THR A 238 -4.42 28.12 29.28
C THR A 238 -5.19 27.26 28.30
N ILE A 239 -6.08 26.41 28.80
CA ILE A 239 -6.92 25.52 27.98
C ILE A 239 -8.36 25.53 28.48
N ASP A 240 -9.33 25.30 27.60
CA ASP A 240 -10.73 25.19 28.00
C ASP A 240 -10.99 23.84 28.69
N MET A 241 -11.88 23.87 29.67
CA MET A 241 -12.32 22.68 30.40
C MET A 241 -13.68 22.22 29.89
N TRP A 242 -13.87 20.90 29.88
CA TRP A 242 -15.05 20.27 29.30
C TRP A 242 -15.57 19.17 30.22
N TYR A 243 -16.88 19.15 30.43
CA TYR A 243 -17.55 18.08 31.14
C TYR A 243 -18.46 17.28 30.20
N PHE A 244 -18.57 15.98 30.43
CA PHE A 244 -19.45 15.12 29.63
C PHE A 244 -20.89 15.14 30.17
N ASP A 245 -21.83 15.64 29.37
CA ASP A 245 -23.26 15.56 29.69
C ASP A 245 -23.79 14.16 29.40
N GLU A 246 -23.96 13.36 30.44
CA GLU A 246 -24.44 11.98 30.34
C GLU A 246 -25.91 11.84 29.89
N THR A 247 -26.67 12.93 29.81
CA THR A 247 -28.06 12.90 29.32
C THR A 247 -28.09 13.03 27.81
N THR A 248 -27.27 13.93 27.27
CA THR A 248 -27.23 14.25 25.84
C THR A 248 -26.09 13.53 25.10
N GLY A 249 -25.12 12.99 25.83
CA GLY A 249 -23.92 12.38 25.31
C GLY A 249 -22.99 13.39 24.61
N ILE A 250 -23.03 14.65 25.02
CA ILE A 250 -22.29 15.77 24.41
C ILE A 250 -21.39 16.39 25.46
N TRP A 251 -20.16 16.74 25.06
CA TRP A 251 -19.27 17.51 25.92
C TRP A 251 -19.67 18.98 25.95
N LYS A 252 -19.63 19.60 27.13
CA LYS A 252 -19.98 21.00 27.35
C LYS A 252 -18.80 21.75 27.95
N GLN A 253 -18.53 22.94 27.41
CA GLN A 253 -17.47 23.80 27.92
C GLN A 253 -17.88 24.39 29.27
N GLU A 254 -17.03 24.24 30.28
CA GLU A 254 -17.19 24.89 31.58
C GLU A 254 -15.81 25.13 32.21
N GLY A 255 -15.43 26.40 32.39
CA GLY A 255 -14.18 26.77 33.05
C GLY A 255 -12.93 26.72 32.15
N LYS A 256 -11.78 26.99 32.76
CA LYS A 256 -10.45 26.99 32.12
C LYS A 256 -9.39 26.40 33.04
N GLY A 257 -8.46 25.67 32.45
CA GLY A 257 -7.26 25.14 33.10
C GLY A 257 -6.03 25.99 32.82
N THR A 258 -5.06 25.95 33.73
CA THR A 258 -3.73 26.57 33.57
C THR A 258 -2.67 25.47 33.55
N TYR A 259 -1.75 25.54 32.60
CA TYR A 259 -0.64 24.59 32.48
C TYR A 259 0.48 24.94 33.46
N GLN A 260 0.85 24.00 34.33
CA GLN A 260 1.92 24.17 35.32
C GLN A 260 2.63 22.83 35.54
N ASN A 261 3.95 22.79 35.31
CA ASN A 261 4.81 21.64 35.59
C ASN A 261 4.29 20.29 35.02
N GLY A 262 3.91 20.26 33.74
CA GLY A 262 3.42 19.05 33.09
C GLY A 262 1.99 18.65 33.44
N LYS A 263 1.24 19.50 34.15
CA LYS A 263 -0.17 19.24 34.54
C LYS A 263 -1.06 20.42 34.16
N TYR A 264 -2.33 20.16 33.90
CA TYR A 264 -3.36 21.21 33.86
C TYR A 264 -4.09 21.27 35.20
N VAL A 265 -4.25 22.48 35.73
CA VAL A 265 -4.94 22.76 36.99
C VAL A 265 -6.12 23.68 36.71
N GLY A 266 -7.30 23.29 37.14
CA GLY A 266 -8.55 24.00 36.91
C GLY A 266 -9.55 23.75 38.03
N LYS A 267 -10.67 24.48 38.00
CA LYS A 267 -11.70 24.40 39.04
C LYS A 267 -13.01 23.89 38.46
N VAL A 268 -13.69 23.02 39.19
CA VAL A 268 -14.97 22.41 38.81
C VAL A 268 -16.04 22.67 39.85
N THR A 269 -17.29 22.77 39.41
CA THR A 269 -18.45 22.97 40.28
C THR A 269 -19.28 21.71 40.49
N HIS A 270 -19.00 20.65 39.72
CA HIS A 270 -19.62 19.34 39.84
C HIS A 270 -18.63 18.23 39.43
N PHE A 271 -18.93 16.98 39.80
CA PHE A 271 -18.16 15.82 39.36
C PHE A 271 -18.87 15.10 38.23
N SER A 272 -18.08 14.75 37.22
CA SER A 272 -18.44 14.00 36.04
C SER A 272 -17.13 13.53 35.38
N VAL A 273 -17.19 13.15 34.11
CA VAL A 273 -15.97 13.06 33.31
C VAL A 273 -15.53 14.46 32.93
N TRP A 274 -14.30 14.81 33.29
CA TRP A 274 -13.70 16.11 33.02
C TRP A 274 -12.50 15.98 32.09
N ASN A 275 -12.30 17.00 31.27
CA ASN A 275 -11.30 16.99 30.21
C ASN A 275 -10.71 18.38 29.96
N TYR A 276 -9.42 18.45 29.61
CA TYR A 276 -8.70 19.67 29.24
C TYR A 276 -8.36 19.65 27.76
N ASP A 277 -9.13 20.34 26.92
CA ASP A 277 -9.14 20.09 25.48
C ASP A 277 -9.19 21.36 24.64
N HIS A 278 -8.62 21.27 23.44
CA HIS A 278 -8.85 22.25 22.38
C HIS A 278 -10.11 21.89 21.60
N TRP A 279 -10.94 22.90 21.33
CA TRP A 279 -12.16 22.78 20.54
C TRP A 279 -11.94 23.28 19.11
N ASN A 280 -12.42 22.51 18.13
CA ASN A 280 -12.30 22.86 16.72
C ASN A 280 -13.70 23.08 16.08
N PRO A 281 -13.97 24.27 15.50
CA PRO A 281 -15.25 24.62 14.85
C PRO A 281 -15.45 23.94 13.49
N LEU A 282 -14.38 23.51 12.82
CA LEU A 282 -14.49 22.83 11.53
C LEU A 282 -15.07 21.44 11.78
N MET A 283 -16.38 21.30 11.59
CA MET A 283 -17.02 20.00 11.36
C MET A 283 -16.48 19.28 10.09
N ILE A 284 -15.53 19.87 9.37
CA ILE A 284 -14.86 19.28 8.21
C ILE A 284 -13.78 18.26 8.62
N LEU A 285 -13.46 18.11 9.92
CA LEU A 285 -12.65 16.99 10.42
C LEU A 285 -13.34 15.91 11.31
N PRO A 286 -14.59 16.05 11.84
CA PRO A 286 -15.24 14.98 12.61
C PRO A 286 -16.26 14.14 11.85
N MET A 287 -16.58 14.43 10.58
CA MET A 287 -17.31 13.48 9.72
C MET A 287 -16.38 12.51 8.97
N PHE A 288 -15.17 12.96 8.60
CA PHE A 288 -14.14 12.06 8.09
C PHE A 288 -13.73 11.04 9.17
N LEU A 289 -13.59 11.46 10.43
CA LEU A 289 -13.35 10.54 11.54
C LEU A 289 -14.52 9.57 11.83
N ARG A 290 -15.77 9.94 11.51
CA ARG A 290 -16.94 9.02 11.60
C ARG A 290 -16.96 7.96 10.50
N TRP A 291 -16.27 8.20 9.38
CA TRP A 291 -15.94 7.16 8.39
C TRP A 291 -14.69 6.35 8.79
N ILE A 292 -13.75 6.94 9.54
CA ILE A 292 -12.55 6.25 10.03
C ILE A 292 -12.80 5.47 11.34
N LEU A 293 -13.85 5.72 12.12
CA LEU A 293 -14.05 4.98 13.38
C LEU A 293 -14.29 3.45 13.23
N PRO A 294 -14.91 2.94 12.15
CA PRO A 294 -14.81 1.52 11.79
C PRO A 294 -13.40 1.07 11.37
N ASN A 295 -12.56 1.99 10.90
CA ASN A 295 -11.17 1.77 10.47
C ASN A 295 -10.12 2.01 11.59
N ILE A 296 -10.47 2.58 12.75
CA ILE A 296 -9.54 2.79 13.90
C ILE A 296 -9.64 1.64 14.92
N THR A 297 -10.71 0.84 14.93
CA THR A 297 -10.68 -0.45 15.66
C THR A 297 -9.81 -1.52 14.97
N SER A 298 -9.12 -1.14 13.89
CA SER A 298 -8.07 -1.91 13.24
C SER A 298 -7.02 -0.97 12.63
N MET A 299 -6.19 -0.30 13.43
CA MET A 299 -4.97 0.32 12.89
C MET A 299 -3.90 -0.76 12.61
N PRO A 300 -3.36 -0.85 11.39
CA PRO A 300 -1.91 -0.92 11.16
C PRO A 300 -1.31 0.51 11.19
N PRO A 301 0.03 0.62 11.33
CA PRO A 301 0.74 1.78 11.88
C PRO A 301 0.90 2.95 10.88
N GLU A 302 1.35 4.07 11.44
CA GLU A 302 1.84 5.34 10.85
C GLU A 302 2.28 5.30 9.37
N ASP A 303 2.03 6.42 8.67
CA ASP A 303 2.31 6.73 7.26
C ASP A 303 3.53 6.00 6.66
N ILE A 304 3.27 4.76 6.26
CA ILE A 304 4.07 3.94 5.37
C ILE A 304 4.35 4.70 4.06
N ASP A 305 3.44 5.55 3.59
CA ASP A 305 3.62 6.26 2.32
C ASP A 305 4.77 7.30 2.33
N ASN A 306 5.22 7.84 3.47
CA ASN A 306 6.41 8.70 3.50
C ASN A 306 7.73 7.93 3.65
N ILE A 307 7.72 6.75 4.28
CA ILE A 307 8.89 5.87 4.43
C ILE A 307 9.08 4.97 3.19
N VAL A 308 7.99 4.57 2.53
CA VAL A 308 7.96 3.77 1.29
C VAL A 308 8.34 4.61 0.08
N ASN A 309 8.01 5.91 0.06
CA ASN A 309 8.39 6.77 -1.04
C ASN A 309 9.85 7.27 -0.93
N HIS A 310 10.47 7.31 0.27
CA HIS A 310 11.89 7.67 0.49
C HIS A 310 12.57 6.80 1.57
N PRO A 311 12.94 5.53 1.28
CA PRO A 311 13.62 4.70 2.27
C PRO A 311 15.12 5.09 2.39
N PRO A 312 15.79 4.81 3.53
CA PRO A 312 17.21 5.15 3.74
C PRO A 312 18.14 4.41 2.76
N ASP A 313 19.14 5.10 2.21
CA ASP A 313 20.24 4.49 1.43
C ASP A 313 21.05 3.51 2.30
N PHE A 314 21.88 2.65 1.73
CA PHE A 314 22.79 1.75 2.45
C PHE A 314 24.25 2.08 2.10
N ILE A 315 25.15 2.13 3.09
CA ILE A 315 26.60 2.22 2.91
C ILE A 315 27.21 0.82 3.01
N LEU A 316 27.91 0.44 1.97
CA LEU A 316 28.82 -0.70 1.96
C LEU A 316 30.24 -0.23 2.29
N GLN A 317 30.90 -0.87 3.25
CA GLN A 317 32.30 -0.63 3.60
C GLN A 317 33.08 -1.95 3.61
N VAL A 318 34.28 -1.96 3.03
CA VAL A 318 35.17 -3.11 2.98
C VAL A 318 36.50 -2.76 3.64
N ARG A 319 36.92 -3.56 4.62
CA ARG A 319 38.16 -3.38 5.38
C ARG A 319 39.05 -4.61 5.29
N ASP A 320 40.36 -4.40 5.34
CA ASP A 320 41.31 -5.49 5.59
C ASP A 320 41.14 -5.94 7.05
N LYS A 321 40.83 -7.22 7.28
CA LYS A 321 40.46 -7.68 8.63
C LYS A 321 41.61 -7.56 9.64
N LYS A 322 42.86 -7.68 9.17
CA LYS A 322 44.03 -7.71 10.04
C LYS A 322 44.49 -6.31 10.43
N THR A 323 44.51 -5.40 9.47
CA THR A 323 44.98 -4.01 9.66
C THR A 323 43.86 -3.03 9.98
N GLN A 324 42.60 -3.45 9.78
CA GLN A 324 41.39 -2.62 9.91
C GLN A 324 41.35 -1.42 8.95
N THR A 325 42.21 -1.42 7.92
CA THR A 325 42.27 -0.34 6.92
C THR A 325 41.07 -0.44 5.97
N THR A 326 40.34 0.66 5.77
CA THR A 326 39.24 0.72 4.78
C THR A 326 39.78 0.78 3.37
N LEU A 327 39.38 -0.21 2.57
CA LEU A 327 39.86 -0.42 1.20
C LEU A 327 38.84 0.05 0.15
N TYR A 328 37.54 -0.01 0.47
CA TYR A 328 36.46 0.44 -0.41
C TYR A 328 35.22 0.87 0.39
N THR A 329 34.52 1.92 -0.04
CA THR A 329 33.23 2.36 0.56
C THR A 329 32.32 2.95 -0.52
N ASN A 330 31.03 2.58 -0.52
CA ASN A 330 30.05 3.08 -1.49
C ASN A 330 28.62 3.11 -0.92
N THR A 331 27.76 4.01 -1.41
CA THR A 331 26.37 4.20 -0.95
C THR A 331 25.39 3.81 -2.05
N PHE A 332 24.30 3.13 -1.74
CA PHE A 332 23.31 2.67 -2.73
C PHE A 332 21.86 2.66 -2.19
N PRO A 333 20.86 2.94 -3.04
CA PRO A 333 19.49 3.12 -2.58
C PRO A 333 18.78 1.80 -2.21
N PRO A 334 17.74 1.88 -1.37
CA PRO A 334 16.90 0.74 -0.98
C PRO A 334 16.11 0.16 -2.17
N PRO A 335 15.67 -1.11 -2.12
CA PRO A 335 14.93 -1.72 -3.21
C PRO A 335 13.55 -1.07 -3.38
N VAL A 336 13.29 -0.46 -4.55
CA VAL A 336 12.01 0.19 -4.84
C VAL A 336 10.95 -0.87 -5.16
N PRO A 337 9.75 -0.83 -4.54
CA PRO A 337 8.68 -1.76 -4.87
C PRO A 337 8.29 -1.60 -6.34
N ASN A 338 8.32 -2.70 -7.11
CA ASN A 338 7.74 -2.71 -8.45
C ASN A 338 6.24 -3.08 -8.31
N PRO A 339 5.30 -2.13 -8.49
CA PRO A 339 3.87 -2.34 -8.24
C PRO A 339 3.23 -3.36 -9.20
N ASN A 340 3.97 -3.78 -10.24
CA ASN A 340 3.47 -4.67 -11.29
C ASN A 340 3.78 -6.16 -11.07
N ASN A 341 4.53 -6.54 -10.02
CA ASN A 341 4.72 -7.94 -9.66
C ASN A 341 3.66 -8.40 -8.64
N ASN A 342 3.33 -9.70 -8.64
CA ASN A 342 2.49 -10.30 -7.60
C ASN A 342 3.17 -11.57 -7.02
N PRO A 343 3.72 -11.51 -5.79
CA PRO A 343 3.74 -10.34 -4.93
C PRO A 343 4.71 -9.26 -5.49
N PRO A 344 4.42 -7.97 -5.27
CA PRO A 344 5.30 -6.88 -5.68
C PRO A 344 6.68 -7.06 -5.07
N GLY A 345 7.71 -7.03 -5.92
CA GLY A 345 9.08 -7.15 -5.48
C GLY A 345 10.05 -6.35 -6.34
N GLY A 346 11.09 -5.80 -5.72
CA GLY A 346 12.23 -5.12 -6.34
C GLY A 346 13.51 -5.39 -5.57
N THR A 347 14.65 -5.54 -6.25
CA THR A 347 15.97 -5.80 -5.65
C THR A 347 16.92 -4.65 -5.94
N SER A 348 17.80 -4.31 -4.99
CA SER A 348 18.92 -3.39 -5.23
C SER A 348 20.23 -4.16 -5.12
N SER A 349 21.12 -4.00 -6.10
CA SER A 349 22.37 -4.77 -6.20
C SER A 349 23.55 -3.85 -6.48
N VAL A 350 24.67 -4.04 -5.78
CA VAL A 350 25.94 -3.39 -6.10
C VAL A 350 27.02 -4.46 -6.29
N THR A 351 27.81 -4.31 -7.36
CA THR A 351 28.94 -5.19 -7.67
C THR A 351 30.20 -4.33 -7.78
N PHE A 352 31.25 -4.72 -7.09
CA PHE A 352 32.53 -4.01 -7.14
C PHE A 352 33.69 -5.01 -7.23
N PRO A 353 34.75 -4.70 -8.00
CA PRO A 353 35.93 -5.53 -8.11
C PRO A 353 36.85 -5.30 -6.91
N LEU A 354 37.33 -6.38 -6.28
CA LEU A 354 38.35 -6.30 -5.24
C LEU A 354 39.76 -6.24 -5.88
N PRO A 355 40.67 -5.36 -5.42
CA PRO A 355 42.06 -5.40 -5.84
C PRO A 355 42.72 -6.73 -5.42
N ASN A 356 43.68 -7.23 -6.21
CA ASN A 356 44.40 -8.48 -5.93
C ASN A 356 45.10 -8.41 -4.56
N MET A 357 44.57 -9.12 -3.57
CA MET A 357 45.09 -9.10 -2.20
C MET A 357 45.02 -10.48 -1.53
N THR A 358 45.93 -10.70 -0.60
CA THR A 358 46.32 -12.03 -0.08
C THR A 358 45.71 -12.42 1.27
N ASP A 359 44.97 -11.52 1.94
CA ASP A 359 44.44 -11.72 3.31
C ASP A 359 42.90 -11.56 3.41
N VAL A 360 42.32 -12.06 4.51
CA VAL A 360 40.86 -12.11 4.76
C VAL A 360 40.28 -10.69 4.92
N MET A 361 39.17 -10.43 4.24
CA MET A 361 38.50 -9.14 4.19
C MET A 361 37.22 -9.15 5.04
N GLU A 362 36.90 -8.01 5.63
CA GLU A 362 35.65 -7.77 6.35
C GLU A 362 34.76 -6.85 5.51
N VAL A 363 33.61 -7.34 5.07
CA VAL A 363 32.64 -6.59 4.25
C VAL A 363 31.41 -6.30 5.09
N THR A 364 31.08 -5.02 5.26
CA THR A 364 30.08 -4.52 6.21
C THR A 364 29.06 -3.64 5.47
N VAL A 365 27.77 -3.97 5.52
CA VAL A 365 26.67 -3.21 4.88
C VAL A 365 25.81 -2.55 5.94
N MET A 366 25.69 -1.22 5.96
CA MET A 366 25.00 -0.45 6.99
C MET A 366 23.87 0.40 6.40
N PRO A 367 22.67 0.47 7.00
CA PRO A 367 21.65 1.44 6.60
C PRO A 367 22.07 2.87 6.95
N VAL A 368 21.88 3.82 6.03
CA VAL A 368 22.07 5.26 6.21
C VAL A 368 20.83 5.83 6.87
N GLN A 369 20.85 5.99 8.20
CA GLN A 369 19.76 6.66 8.91
C GLN A 369 19.45 8.02 8.27
N PRO A 370 18.18 8.46 8.20
CA PRO A 370 17.86 9.84 7.79
C PRO A 370 18.37 10.78 8.89
N GLY A 371 19.63 11.18 8.72
CA GLY A 371 20.46 11.76 9.77
C GLY A 371 21.93 11.76 9.37
N GLY A 372 22.23 12.24 8.16
CA GLY A 372 23.54 12.82 7.90
C GLY A 372 23.80 14.02 8.82
N PRO A 373 25.01 14.59 8.81
CA PRO A 373 25.57 15.51 9.83
C PRO A 373 24.80 16.83 10.11
N ASP A 374 23.61 17.02 9.55
CA ASP A 374 22.72 18.16 9.82
C ASP A 374 21.58 17.85 10.83
N TYR A 375 21.63 16.71 11.54
CA TYR A 375 20.76 16.52 12.73
C TYR A 375 21.39 17.21 13.96
N PRO A 376 20.72 18.16 14.62
CA PRO A 376 21.34 18.99 15.65
C PRO A 376 21.64 18.19 16.92
N THR A 377 22.92 17.98 17.21
CA THR A 377 23.38 17.55 18.54
C THR A 377 23.37 18.77 19.47
N ASN A 378 22.76 18.64 20.65
CA ASN A 378 22.85 19.67 21.68
C ASN A 378 24.20 19.51 22.42
N PRO A 379 25.18 20.40 22.25
CA PRO A 379 26.52 20.27 22.84
C PRO A 379 26.56 20.55 24.35
N ASN A 380 25.43 20.96 24.95
CA ASN A 380 25.38 21.50 26.31
C ASN A 380 24.96 20.48 27.39
N TYR A 381 24.92 19.18 27.09
CA TYR A 381 24.64 18.19 28.13
C TYR A 381 25.90 17.85 28.92
N THR A 382 26.05 18.47 30.10
CA THR A 382 27.03 18.07 31.11
C THR A 382 26.29 17.36 32.25
N PRO A 383 26.52 16.06 32.51
CA PRO A 383 25.85 15.36 33.60
C PRO A 383 26.32 15.91 34.95
N THR A 384 25.37 16.31 35.79
CA THR A 384 25.63 16.65 37.20
C THR A 384 25.42 15.43 38.08
N GLY A 385 26.34 15.22 39.03
CA GLY A 385 26.50 13.96 39.76
C GLY A 385 25.29 13.56 40.60
N GLY A 386 24.88 12.29 40.41
CA GLY A 386 23.84 11.63 41.21
C GLY A 386 22.89 10.76 40.37
N GLU A 387 22.77 11.00 39.07
CA GLU A 387 22.02 10.13 38.17
C GLU A 387 22.91 9.00 37.65
N VAL A 388 22.50 7.75 37.92
CA VAL A 388 22.84 6.63 37.04
C VAL A 388 21.92 6.77 35.83
N PRO A 389 22.43 7.05 34.61
CA PRO A 389 21.59 7.20 33.44
C PRO A 389 20.81 5.90 33.22
N PRO A 390 19.51 5.96 32.88
CA PRO A 390 18.89 4.88 32.15
C PRO A 390 19.72 4.66 30.90
N ALA A 391 20.01 3.40 30.54
CA ALA A 391 20.59 3.12 29.24
C ALA A 391 19.76 3.87 28.19
N ALA A 392 20.44 4.61 27.30
CA ALA A 392 19.79 5.11 26.09
C ALA A 392 18.94 3.98 25.52
N PRO A 393 17.78 4.25 24.89
CA PRO A 393 17.18 3.22 24.07
C PRO A 393 18.32 2.66 23.23
N THR A 394 18.55 1.36 23.36
CA THR A 394 19.29 0.64 22.33
C THR A 394 18.43 0.78 21.08
N PHE A 395 18.69 1.86 20.33
CA PHE A 395 18.77 1.72 18.89
C PHE A 395 19.61 0.47 18.64
N ALA A 396 19.36 -0.27 17.56
CA ALA A 396 20.33 -1.29 17.18
C ALA A 396 21.72 -0.64 17.27
N ASP A 397 22.61 -1.19 18.10
CA ASP A 397 24.00 -0.76 18.14
C ASP A 397 24.53 -0.77 16.70
N GLU A 398 25.62 -0.04 16.45
CA GLU A 398 26.48 -0.21 15.27
C GLU A 398 26.59 -1.72 14.93
N GLY A 399 25.69 -2.26 14.08
CA GLY A 399 25.37 -3.69 14.28
C GLY A 399 24.08 -4.31 13.70
N GLN A 400 23.20 -3.59 13.00
CA GLN A 400 22.49 -4.25 11.87
C GLN A 400 23.31 -4.14 10.58
N SER A 401 24.63 -4.10 10.74
CA SER A 401 25.53 -4.33 9.66
C SER A 401 25.67 -5.82 9.41
N VAL A 402 25.33 -6.27 8.21
CA VAL A 402 25.69 -7.63 7.81
C VAL A 402 27.19 -7.59 7.51
N THR A 403 27.98 -8.09 8.45
CA THR A 403 29.42 -8.24 8.30
C THR A 403 29.74 -9.67 7.92
N ILE A 404 30.29 -9.87 6.72
CA ILE A 404 30.72 -11.17 6.24
C ILE A 404 32.23 -11.18 6.05
N GLU A 405 32.87 -12.25 6.49
CA GLU A 405 34.29 -12.50 6.22
C GLU A 405 34.44 -13.15 4.86
N VAL A 406 35.14 -12.48 3.96
CA VAL A 406 35.40 -12.99 2.63
C VAL A 406 36.88 -13.32 2.51
N ARG A 407 37.17 -14.61 2.29
CA ARG A 407 38.55 -15.09 2.10
C ARG A 407 38.91 -14.97 0.61
N PRO A 408 40.14 -14.51 0.26
CA PRO A 408 40.54 -14.44 -1.14
C PRO A 408 40.53 -15.84 -1.74
N THR A 409 39.64 -16.08 -2.69
CA THR A 409 39.82 -17.14 -3.67
C THR A 409 40.61 -16.54 -4.82
N ASN A 410 41.76 -17.12 -5.16
CA ASN A 410 42.54 -16.68 -6.31
C ASN A 410 41.92 -17.32 -7.57
N PRO A 411 41.41 -16.59 -8.58
CA PRO A 411 41.58 -15.15 -8.91
C PRO A 411 40.34 -14.27 -8.53
N PRO A 412 40.37 -12.92 -8.66
CA PRO A 412 39.59 -12.00 -7.83
C PRO A 412 38.08 -12.16 -8.04
N SER A 413 37.36 -12.43 -6.95
CA SER A 413 35.91 -12.57 -6.91
C SER A 413 35.23 -11.20 -6.79
N THR A 414 34.32 -10.91 -7.72
CA THR A 414 33.32 -9.85 -7.58
C THR A 414 32.34 -10.24 -6.47
N ILE A 415 32.10 -9.32 -5.54
CA ILE A 415 31.07 -9.50 -4.51
C ILE A 415 29.82 -8.78 -5.00
N THR A 416 28.72 -9.53 -5.15
CA THR A 416 27.39 -8.99 -5.46
C THR A 416 26.52 -9.12 -4.22
N ILE A 417 26.01 -8.00 -3.74
CA ILE A 417 25.13 -7.94 -2.57
C ILE A 417 23.74 -7.57 -3.08
N THR A 418 22.77 -8.47 -2.91
CA THR A 418 21.39 -8.27 -3.35
C THR A 418 20.50 -8.07 -2.13
N LEU A 419 19.86 -6.91 -2.02
CA LEU A 419 18.84 -6.66 -1.00
C LEU A 419 17.45 -6.94 -1.60
N PRO A 420 16.69 -7.92 -1.09
CA PRO A 420 15.33 -8.17 -1.54
C PRO A 420 14.37 -7.06 -1.08
N PRO A 421 13.22 -6.89 -1.75
CA PRO A 421 12.19 -5.96 -1.30
C PRO A 421 11.65 -6.45 0.05
N ALA A 422 11.06 -5.55 0.82
CA ALA A 422 10.05 -5.94 1.81
C ALA A 422 8.82 -6.44 1.05
N SER A 423 8.92 -7.64 0.46
CA SER A 423 7.84 -8.27 -0.29
C SER A 423 6.64 -8.49 0.63
N SER A 424 5.46 -8.17 0.13
CA SER A 424 4.15 -8.61 0.62
C SER A 424 4.01 -10.14 0.48
N GLY A 425 4.84 -10.85 1.22
CA GLY A 425 4.97 -12.29 1.23
C GLY A 425 5.86 -12.71 2.39
N GLY A 426 5.23 -12.93 3.54
CA GLY A 426 5.75 -13.80 4.60
C GLY A 426 6.90 -13.25 5.43
N GLY A 427 6.60 -12.39 6.42
CA GLY A 427 7.61 -12.02 7.40
C GLY A 427 7.17 -11.09 8.51
N ASN A 428 6.00 -11.34 9.12
CA ASN A 428 5.71 -11.14 10.57
C ASN A 428 4.19 -11.15 10.84
N GLY A 429 3.60 -12.36 10.89
CA GLY A 429 2.39 -12.60 11.70
C GLY A 429 1.02 -12.42 11.03
N GLU A 430 0.92 -12.56 9.71
CA GLU A 430 -0.40 -12.67 9.09
C GLU A 430 -0.94 -14.10 9.15
N THR A 431 -2.02 -14.27 9.91
CA THR A 431 -2.78 -15.52 10.03
C THR A 431 -4.23 -15.16 9.80
N VAL A 432 -4.91 -15.85 8.89
CA VAL A 432 -6.34 -15.68 8.67
C VAL A 432 -7.05 -16.87 9.30
N VAL A 433 -7.92 -16.59 10.27
CA VAL A 433 -8.88 -17.56 10.78
C VAL A 433 -10.21 -17.31 10.09
N ASN A 434 -10.64 -18.24 9.24
CA ASN A 434 -11.91 -18.14 8.52
C ASN A 434 -12.78 -19.37 8.83
N VAL A 435 -14.04 -19.17 9.23
CA VAL A 435 -15.00 -20.23 9.55
C VAL A 435 -16.32 -19.99 8.83
N ASN A 436 -16.76 -20.98 8.06
CA ASN A 436 -18.02 -20.97 7.33
C ASN A 436 -18.97 -22.03 7.92
N GLY A 437 -20.26 -21.74 8.03
CA GLY A 437 -21.23 -22.72 8.52
C GLY A 437 -22.68 -22.36 8.22
N LYS A 438 -23.58 -23.28 8.60
CA LYS A 438 -25.03 -23.05 8.64
C LYS A 438 -25.52 -23.10 10.08
N ALA A 439 -26.49 -22.29 10.44
CA ALA A 439 -27.11 -22.27 11.76
C ALA A 439 -28.59 -22.63 11.65
N VAL A 440 -29.04 -23.53 12.52
CA VAL A 440 -30.43 -23.99 12.60
C VAL A 440 -30.93 -23.97 14.05
N ASN A 441 -32.23 -23.81 14.23
CA ASN A 441 -32.90 -23.93 15.53
C ASN A 441 -33.09 -25.41 15.92
N CYS A 442 -33.74 -25.65 17.08
CA CYS A 442 -33.98 -27.00 17.60
C CYS A 442 -34.84 -27.90 16.67
N GLU A 443 -35.61 -27.30 15.76
CA GLU A 443 -36.47 -28.00 14.79
C GLU A 443 -35.78 -28.17 13.42
N ASN A 444 -34.45 -27.96 13.34
CA ASN A 444 -33.66 -27.92 12.11
C ASN A 444 -34.11 -26.86 11.07
N LYS A 445 -34.87 -25.84 11.48
CA LYS A 445 -35.19 -24.69 10.62
C LYS A 445 -34.04 -23.69 10.67
N ALA A 446 -33.70 -23.08 9.53
CA ALA A 446 -32.61 -22.12 9.44
C ALA A 446 -32.80 -20.93 10.39
N VAL A 447 -31.74 -20.55 11.10
CA VAL A 447 -31.70 -19.27 11.83
C VAL A 447 -31.52 -18.18 10.78
N THR A 448 -32.57 -17.41 10.51
CA THR A 448 -32.57 -16.37 9.49
C THR A 448 -32.14 -15.00 10.02
N THR A 449 -32.09 -14.84 11.34
CA THR A 449 -31.65 -13.63 12.04
C THR A 449 -30.75 -14.04 13.20
N GLY A 450 -29.43 -13.94 13.04
CA GLY A 450 -28.48 -14.37 14.07
C GLY A 450 -27.05 -13.92 13.81
N TYR A 451 -26.11 -14.24 14.71
CA TYR A 451 -24.68 -13.92 14.61
C TYR A 451 -23.82 -15.09 15.02
N ALA A 452 -22.71 -15.29 14.33
CA ALA A 452 -21.65 -16.17 14.75
C ALA A 452 -20.51 -15.33 15.36
N PHE A 453 -20.18 -15.60 16.62
CA PHE A 453 -19.08 -14.98 17.37
C PHE A 453 -17.92 -15.96 17.46
N LEU A 454 -16.75 -15.54 16.99
CA LEU A 454 -15.54 -16.32 17.04
C LEU A 454 -14.58 -15.66 18.03
N SER A 455 -14.10 -16.41 19.01
CA SER A 455 -13.11 -15.97 19.99
C SER A 455 -11.87 -16.84 19.92
N MET A 456 -10.71 -16.22 19.89
CA MET A 456 -9.41 -16.87 19.94
C MET A 456 -8.90 -16.75 21.37
N ARG A 457 -8.63 -17.89 22.00
CA ARG A 457 -8.36 -18.01 23.42
C ARG A 457 -6.96 -18.58 23.67
N SER A 458 -6.40 -18.20 24.81
CA SER A 458 -5.25 -18.82 25.45
C SER A 458 -5.75 -19.40 26.78
N GLY A 459 -5.93 -20.71 26.85
CA GLY A 459 -6.75 -21.35 27.88
C GLY A 459 -8.20 -20.83 27.88
N ASN A 460 -8.63 -20.27 29.02
CA ASN A 460 -9.96 -19.66 29.17
C ASN A 460 -10.02 -18.15 28.87
N THR A 461 -8.89 -17.52 28.54
CA THR A 461 -8.82 -16.06 28.33
C THR A 461 -8.97 -15.73 26.85
N ILE A 462 -9.92 -14.86 26.48
CA ILE A 462 -10.09 -14.38 25.10
C ILE A 462 -8.99 -13.37 24.77
N VAL A 463 -8.14 -13.71 23.82
CA VAL A 463 -7.04 -12.86 23.33
C VAL A 463 -7.52 -11.93 22.21
N LYS A 464 -8.35 -12.44 21.29
CA LYS A 464 -8.98 -11.69 20.20
C LYS A 464 -10.35 -12.29 19.84
N SER A 465 -11.24 -11.52 19.21
CA SER A 465 -12.56 -12.00 18.80
C SER A 465 -13.12 -11.24 17.60
N THR A 466 -14.01 -11.87 16.84
CA THR A 466 -14.73 -11.29 15.70
C THR A 466 -16.16 -11.80 15.63
N THR A 467 -17.00 -11.19 14.80
CA THR A 467 -18.39 -11.62 14.58
C THR A 467 -18.81 -11.50 13.13
N ALA A 468 -19.66 -12.41 12.68
CA ALA A 468 -20.37 -12.27 11.42
C ALA A 468 -21.87 -12.49 11.59
N PRO A 469 -22.71 -11.71 10.88
CA PRO A 469 -24.14 -12.00 10.80
C PRO A 469 -24.40 -13.31 10.06
N ILE A 470 -25.54 -13.91 10.37
CA ILE A 470 -26.12 -15.03 9.63
C ILE A 470 -26.95 -14.44 8.49
N PHE A 471 -26.66 -14.85 7.26
CA PHE A 471 -27.28 -14.37 6.04
C PHE A 471 -28.08 -15.45 5.31
N GLY A 472 -29.10 -15.00 4.57
CA GLY A 472 -29.91 -15.83 3.67
C GLY A 472 -30.98 -16.67 4.38
N THR A 473 -31.88 -17.25 3.58
CA THR A 473 -32.95 -18.15 4.06
C THR A 473 -32.43 -19.50 4.55
N ASP A 474 -31.16 -19.81 4.27
CA ASP A 474 -30.50 -21.08 4.61
C ASP A 474 -29.71 -21.01 5.93
N GLY A 475 -29.68 -19.85 6.59
CA GLY A 475 -28.96 -19.64 7.86
C GLY A 475 -27.44 -19.73 7.75
N ARG A 476 -26.83 -19.22 6.67
CA ARG A 476 -25.38 -19.31 6.44
C ARG A 476 -24.61 -18.21 7.15
N PHE A 477 -23.40 -18.48 7.59
CA PHE A 477 -22.48 -17.46 8.12
C PHE A 477 -21.03 -17.73 7.71
N THR A 478 -20.25 -16.64 7.66
CA THR A 478 -18.81 -16.65 7.40
C THR A 478 -18.14 -15.70 8.37
N VAL A 479 -17.34 -16.22 9.31
CA VAL A 479 -16.64 -15.45 10.33
C VAL A 479 -15.15 -15.47 10.05
N GLN A 480 -14.55 -14.29 9.86
CA GLN A 480 -13.13 -14.13 9.53
C GLN A 480 -12.42 -13.20 10.53
N TYR A 481 -11.17 -13.53 10.86
CA TYR A 481 -10.23 -12.64 11.55
C TYR A 481 -8.84 -12.72 10.93
N LEU A 482 -8.20 -11.56 10.75
CA LEU A 482 -6.84 -11.42 10.23
C LEU A 482 -5.91 -10.96 11.36
N PHE A 483 -4.83 -11.70 11.60
CA PHE A 483 -3.70 -11.20 12.38
C PHE A 483 -2.82 -10.36 11.47
N MET A 484 -2.34 -9.21 11.96
CA MET A 484 -1.39 -8.37 11.22
C MET A 484 0.00 -8.35 11.89
N ARG A 485 0.15 -9.06 13.02
CA ARG A 485 1.38 -9.17 13.83
C ARG A 485 1.36 -10.49 14.61
N ALA A 486 2.55 -11.01 14.96
CA ALA A 486 2.67 -12.15 15.86
C ALA A 486 2.03 -11.83 17.22
N LEU A 487 1.15 -12.70 17.69
CA LEU A 487 0.52 -12.54 19.00
C LEU A 487 1.53 -12.82 20.11
N THR A 488 1.49 -11.98 21.14
CA THR A 488 2.33 -12.11 22.35
C THR A 488 1.98 -13.35 23.18
N ASN A 489 0.75 -13.86 23.06
CA ASN A 489 0.26 -15.06 23.74
C ASN A 489 -0.09 -16.15 22.71
N ARG A 490 0.23 -17.41 23.02
CA ARG A 490 -0.18 -18.57 22.20
C ARG A 490 -1.71 -18.67 22.16
N ILE A 491 -2.30 -18.66 20.97
CA ILE A 491 -3.68 -19.12 20.76
C ILE A 491 -3.64 -20.64 20.76
N ASP A 492 -4.30 -21.25 21.73
CA ASP A 492 -4.42 -22.71 21.85
C ASP A 492 -5.84 -23.21 21.56
N ASN A 493 -6.82 -22.30 21.47
CA ASN A 493 -8.21 -22.65 21.22
C ASN A 493 -8.94 -21.53 20.47
N VAL A 494 -9.73 -21.89 19.45
CA VAL A 494 -10.67 -20.97 18.80
C VAL A 494 -12.09 -21.47 19.07
N VAL A 495 -12.94 -20.61 19.60
CA VAL A 495 -14.30 -20.95 20.05
C VAL A 495 -15.33 -20.15 19.26
N LEU A 496 -16.27 -20.84 18.64
CA LEU A 496 -17.40 -20.26 17.93
C LEU A 496 -18.69 -20.44 18.73
N THR A 497 -19.45 -19.36 18.88
CA THR A 497 -20.77 -19.35 19.51
C THR A 497 -21.75 -18.65 18.58
N VAL A 498 -22.88 -19.28 18.25
CA VAL A 498 -23.90 -18.71 17.36
C VAL A 498 -25.09 -18.23 18.19
N TYR A 499 -25.49 -16.99 18.00
CA TYR A 499 -26.61 -16.34 18.69
C TYR A 499 -27.78 -16.20 17.72
N ASP A 500 -28.96 -16.68 18.10
CA ASP A 500 -30.20 -16.41 17.40
C ASP A 500 -30.84 -15.14 17.97
N VAL A 501 -31.00 -14.17 17.09
CA VAL A 501 -31.47 -12.83 17.41
C VAL A 501 -32.99 -12.81 17.57
N ALA A 502 -33.73 -13.72 16.93
CA ALA A 502 -35.19 -13.79 17.07
C ALA A 502 -35.61 -14.35 18.43
N THR A 503 -34.87 -15.34 18.94
CA THR A 503 -35.20 -16.06 20.17
C THR A 503 -34.37 -15.64 21.38
N GLY A 504 -33.24 -14.96 21.16
CA GLY A 504 -32.28 -14.62 22.22
C GLY A 504 -31.44 -15.82 22.71
N LYS A 505 -31.56 -16.98 22.06
CA LYS A 505 -30.81 -18.21 22.42
C LYS A 505 -29.43 -18.23 21.77
N LYS A 506 -28.51 -19.04 22.31
CA LYS A 506 -27.19 -19.29 21.72
C LYS A 506 -26.87 -20.77 21.58
N SER A 507 -26.01 -21.11 20.63
CA SER A 507 -25.41 -22.43 20.52
C SER A 507 -24.47 -22.67 21.69
N GLN A 508 -24.09 -23.92 21.89
CA GLN A 508 -22.92 -24.21 22.70
C GLN A 508 -21.65 -23.64 22.07
N ASP A 509 -20.67 -23.36 22.91
CA ASP A 509 -19.31 -22.99 22.51
C ASP A 509 -18.66 -24.14 21.74
N MET A 510 -18.50 -23.99 20.43
CA MET A 510 -17.84 -24.97 19.58
C MET A 510 -16.36 -24.65 19.51
N LYS A 511 -15.51 -25.59 19.93
CA LYS A 511 -14.07 -25.49 19.72
C LYS A 511 -13.76 -25.85 18.26
N ILE A 512 -13.09 -24.95 17.56
CA ILE A 512 -12.73 -25.08 16.16
C ILE A 512 -11.22 -25.11 16.05
N ASN A 513 -10.70 -26.20 15.47
CA ASN A 513 -9.31 -26.26 15.05
C ASN A 513 -9.19 -25.55 13.71
N VAL A 514 -8.63 -24.34 13.73
CA VAL A 514 -8.46 -23.51 12.55
C VAL A 514 -7.00 -23.54 12.10
N ASN A 515 -6.77 -23.82 10.82
CA ASN A 515 -5.47 -23.64 10.19
C ASN A 515 -5.40 -22.19 9.68
N PRO A 516 -4.43 -21.39 10.12
CA PRO A 516 -4.05 -20.15 9.43
C PRO A 516 -4.05 -20.39 7.92
N SER A 517 -4.86 -19.64 7.17
CA SER A 517 -4.88 -19.65 5.69
C SER A 517 -5.82 -20.64 4.98
N VAL A 518 -6.62 -21.46 5.70
CA VAL A 518 -7.70 -22.26 5.09
C VAL A 518 -9.04 -22.01 5.78
N ALA A 519 -10.10 -21.76 5.00
CA ALA A 519 -11.44 -21.60 5.55
C ALA A 519 -11.96 -22.91 6.13
N HIS A 520 -12.25 -22.93 7.43
CA HIS A 520 -12.86 -24.06 8.12
C HIS A 520 -14.35 -24.11 7.79
N MET A 521 -14.77 -25.11 7.01
CA MET A 521 -16.17 -25.35 6.69
C MET A 521 -16.80 -26.29 7.74
N ILE A 522 -17.76 -25.80 8.51
CA ILE A 522 -18.58 -26.63 9.40
C ILE A 522 -19.57 -27.40 8.52
N GLN A 523 -19.42 -28.73 8.48
CA GLN A 523 -20.25 -29.60 7.64
C GLN A 523 -21.68 -29.74 8.18
N ASP A 524 -21.82 -29.91 9.49
CA ASP A 524 -23.12 -29.99 10.16
C ASP A 524 -23.67 -28.60 10.51
N ALA A 525 -25.00 -28.47 10.50
CA ALA A 525 -25.61 -27.22 10.92
C ALA A 525 -25.39 -27.00 12.44
N VAL A 526 -24.90 -25.82 12.80
CA VAL A 526 -24.76 -25.36 14.17
C VAL A 526 -26.14 -25.20 14.78
N LYS A 527 -26.44 -26.07 15.75
CA LYS A 527 -27.70 -26.06 16.48
C LYS A 527 -27.69 -25.01 17.61
N VAL A 528 -28.67 -24.11 17.57
CA VAL A 528 -28.95 -23.16 18.65
C VAL A 528 -29.98 -23.80 19.58
N CYS A 529 -29.51 -24.63 20.52
CA CYS A 529 -30.34 -25.44 21.43
C CYS A 529 -29.79 -25.42 22.87
N ASP A 530 -30.63 -25.79 23.83
CA ASP A 530 -30.23 -26.11 25.21
C ASP A 530 -29.57 -27.51 25.25
N ASN A 531 -28.41 -27.65 25.92
CA ASN A 531 -27.47 -28.81 25.90
C ASN A 531 -28.07 -30.18 26.30
N PRO A 532 -27.65 -31.35 25.74
CA PRO A 532 -26.71 -32.24 26.46
C PRO A 532 -25.81 -33.23 25.62
N GLY A 533 -24.54 -33.42 26.05
CA GLY A 533 -23.87 -34.71 26.40
C GLY A 533 -23.54 -35.83 25.37
N PRO A 534 -22.34 -36.47 25.40
CA PRO A 534 -21.87 -37.47 24.41
C PRO A 534 -21.97 -38.95 24.86
N GLY A 535 -21.88 -39.89 23.91
CA GLY A 535 -21.71 -41.33 24.17
C GLY A 535 -21.08 -42.10 22.98
N PRO A 536 -20.14 -43.05 23.20
CA PRO A 536 -19.32 -43.69 22.17
C PRO A 536 -19.85 -45.06 21.71
N GLY A 537 -19.41 -45.51 20.53
CA GLY A 537 -19.68 -46.85 19.99
C GLY A 537 -18.41 -47.51 19.44
N THR A 538 -18.21 -48.77 19.82
CA THR A 538 -17.05 -49.64 19.55
C THR A 538 -17.22 -50.47 18.27
N GLY A 539 -16.16 -50.67 17.49
CA GLY A 539 -16.11 -51.65 16.39
C GLY A 539 -14.71 -51.79 15.80
N THR A 540 -14.33 -53.01 15.43
CA THR A 540 -12.98 -53.52 15.11
C THR A 540 -12.45 -53.06 13.76
N ASP A 541 -11.93 -51.85 13.76
CA ASP A 541 -10.72 -51.35 13.13
C ASP A 541 -10.68 -49.96 13.73
N LYS A 542 -9.72 -49.68 14.60
CA LYS A 542 -9.82 -48.44 15.36
C LYS A 542 -9.49 -47.32 14.37
N VAL A 543 -10.52 -46.72 13.80
CA VAL A 543 -10.41 -45.61 12.87
C VAL A 543 -10.64 -44.32 13.64
N PHE A 544 -9.68 -43.40 13.56
CA PHE A 544 -9.91 -42.04 13.99
C PHE A 544 -10.69 -41.31 12.90
N GLN A 545 -11.88 -40.82 13.23
CA GLN A 545 -12.70 -40.07 12.27
C GLN A 545 -12.29 -38.59 12.25
N GLY A 546 -11.87 -38.11 11.08
CA GLY A 546 -11.39 -36.74 10.88
C GLY A 546 -9.88 -36.60 11.03
N ASN A 547 -9.43 -35.37 11.32
CA ASN A 547 -8.02 -35.03 11.37
C ASN A 547 -7.43 -35.25 12.77
N TYR A 548 -6.24 -35.85 12.84
CA TYR A 548 -5.54 -36.11 14.09
C TYR A 548 -4.23 -35.31 14.16
N SER A 549 -3.87 -34.78 15.32
CA SER A 549 -2.63 -34.02 15.52
C SER A 549 -1.73 -34.67 16.56
N ILE A 550 -0.47 -34.90 16.17
CA ILE A 550 0.65 -35.30 17.03
C ILE A 550 1.61 -34.11 17.06
N ASN A 551 1.82 -33.51 18.23
CA ASN A 551 2.62 -32.29 18.37
C ASN A 551 3.60 -32.31 19.55
N ASP A 552 3.63 -33.40 20.31
CA ASP A 552 4.54 -33.65 21.43
C ASP A 552 4.57 -35.16 21.77
N ALA A 553 5.43 -35.54 22.71
CA ALA A 553 5.56 -36.93 23.13
C ALA A 553 4.27 -37.50 23.77
N ALA A 554 3.45 -36.66 24.41
CA ALA A 554 2.23 -37.09 25.07
C ALA A 554 1.13 -37.45 24.06
N SER A 555 0.92 -36.61 23.05
CA SER A 555 0.01 -36.85 21.94
C SER A 555 0.46 -38.02 21.06
N LEU A 556 1.77 -38.19 20.84
CA LEU A 556 2.30 -39.39 20.18
C LEU A 556 1.97 -40.66 20.98
N LYS A 557 2.24 -40.64 22.29
CA LYS A 557 1.93 -41.79 23.15
C LYS A 557 0.44 -42.09 23.16
N ALA A 558 -0.42 -41.07 23.23
CA ALA A 558 -1.87 -41.24 23.18
C ALA A 558 -2.33 -41.87 21.85
N PHE A 559 -1.73 -41.47 20.73
CA PHE A 559 -2.00 -42.09 19.43
C PHE A 559 -1.56 -43.56 19.40
N ILE A 560 -0.37 -43.88 19.91
CA ILE A 560 0.15 -45.26 19.97
C ILE A 560 -0.73 -46.14 20.86
N ASP A 561 -1.01 -45.68 22.09
CA ASP A 561 -1.82 -46.39 23.08
C ASP A 561 -3.26 -46.63 22.57
N SER A 562 -3.76 -45.73 21.72
CA SER A 562 -5.06 -45.91 21.11
C SER A 562 -5.11 -47.18 20.25
N GLY A 563 -4.03 -47.50 19.53
CA GLY A 563 -4.03 -48.56 18.53
C GLY A 563 -4.85 -48.24 17.28
N TYR A 564 -4.95 -46.97 16.86
CA TYR A 564 -5.59 -46.60 15.59
C TYR A 564 -4.91 -47.31 14.41
N THR A 565 -5.71 -47.97 13.56
CA THR A 565 -5.26 -48.63 12.31
C THR A 565 -5.50 -47.76 11.08
N ALA A 566 -6.40 -46.77 11.19
CA ALA A 566 -6.65 -45.79 10.15
C ALA A 566 -7.00 -44.40 10.71
N VAL A 567 -6.74 -43.36 9.93
CA VAL A 567 -7.21 -41.98 10.15
C VAL A 567 -7.96 -41.54 8.89
N SER A 568 -9.25 -41.22 9.01
CA SER A 568 -10.08 -40.91 7.83
C SER A 568 -9.84 -39.50 7.26
N GLY A 569 -9.16 -38.63 8.02
CA GLY A 569 -8.71 -37.31 7.58
C GLY A 569 -7.18 -37.19 7.50
N ILE A 570 -6.67 -35.98 7.71
CA ILE A 570 -5.25 -35.68 7.71
C ILE A 570 -4.62 -36.03 9.08
N LEU A 571 -3.52 -36.76 9.06
CA LEU A 571 -2.63 -36.90 10.20
C LEU A 571 -1.58 -35.79 10.16
N TYR A 572 -1.71 -34.82 11.06
CA TYR A 572 -0.75 -33.74 11.27
C TYR A 572 0.29 -34.16 12.31
N VAL A 573 1.57 -34.07 11.96
CA VAL A 573 2.69 -34.41 12.84
C VAL A 573 3.66 -33.24 12.88
N SER A 574 3.96 -32.74 14.08
CA SER A 574 4.87 -31.61 14.28
C SER A 574 5.69 -31.73 15.56
N ASN A 575 6.83 -31.04 15.63
CA ASN A 575 7.73 -31.03 16.79
C ASN A 575 8.18 -32.42 17.29
N MET A 576 8.21 -33.42 16.41
CA MET A 576 8.66 -34.76 16.75
C MET A 576 10.14 -34.96 16.38
N THR A 577 10.85 -35.72 17.20
CA THR A 577 12.22 -36.21 16.90
C THR A 577 12.21 -37.68 16.47
N ASP A 578 11.16 -38.43 16.83
CA ASP A 578 10.98 -39.83 16.53
C ASP A 578 9.48 -40.13 16.30
N LEU A 579 9.19 -40.97 15.31
CA LEU A 579 7.85 -41.48 14.98
C LEU A 579 7.69 -42.94 15.39
N GLY A 580 8.67 -43.51 16.08
CA GLY A 580 8.67 -44.88 16.57
C GLY A 580 7.38 -45.24 17.31
N GLY A 581 6.88 -46.44 17.04
CA GLY A 581 5.68 -46.98 17.68
C GLY A 581 4.37 -46.79 16.91
N ILE A 582 4.32 -45.98 15.83
CA ILE A 582 3.15 -45.84 14.94
C ILE A 582 2.96 -47.07 14.00
N ILE A 583 3.34 -48.26 14.45
CA ILE A 583 3.41 -49.48 13.62
C ILE A 583 2.07 -50.08 13.21
N LYS A 584 0.96 -49.63 13.83
CA LYS A 584 -0.38 -50.16 13.53
C LYS A 584 -1.12 -49.37 12.45
N LEU A 585 -0.65 -48.16 12.13
CA LEU A 585 -1.32 -47.28 11.18
C LEU A 585 -1.06 -47.77 9.75
N LYS A 586 -2.13 -48.20 9.07
CA LYS A 586 -2.08 -48.71 7.69
C LYS A 586 -2.67 -47.73 6.68
N LYS A 587 -3.65 -46.92 7.09
CA LYS A 587 -4.39 -46.04 6.18
C LYS A 587 -4.49 -44.62 6.73
N VAL A 588 -4.24 -43.64 5.87
CA VAL A 588 -4.49 -42.23 6.17
C VAL A 588 -5.09 -41.58 4.94
N TRP A 589 -6.05 -40.66 5.06
CA TRP A 589 -6.45 -39.90 3.87
C TRP A 589 -5.30 -38.97 3.44
N GLY A 590 -4.73 -38.20 4.36
CA GLY A 590 -3.60 -37.32 4.08
C GLY A 590 -2.55 -37.33 5.19
N LEU A 591 -1.29 -37.22 4.83
CA LEU A 591 -0.18 -37.15 5.78
C LEU A 591 0.48 -35.77 5.68
N GLU A 592 0.55 -35.05 6.80
CA GLU A 592 1.33 -33.80 6.90
C GLU A 592 2.37 -33.91 8.01
N LEU A 593 3.65 -33.94 7.65
CA LEU A 593 4.75 -33.77 8.60
C LEU A 593 5.29 -32.35 8.45
N ARG A 594 5.14 -31.53 9.49
CA ARG A 594 5.58 -30.15 9.49
C ARG A 594 6.50 -29.82 10.67
N ARG A 595 7.67 -29.23 10.41
CA ARG A 595 8.61 -28.76 11.46
C ARG A 595 9.01 -29.88 12.42
N ASN A 596 9.32 -31.06 11.89
CA ASN A 596 9.85 -32.16 12.69
C ASN A 596 11.38 -32.23 12.58
N ASN A 597 12.00 -32.74 13.63
CA ASN A 597 13.42 -33.07 13.68
C ASN A 597 13.63 -34.58 13.56
N VAL A 598 12.82 -35.24 12.73
CA VAL A 598 12.91 -36.67 12.43
C VAL A 598 13.97 -36.91 11.37
N THR A 599 14.76 -37.97 11.53
CA THR A 599 15.75 -38.38 10.52
C THR A 599 15.18 -39.39 9.51
N SER A 600 14.09 -40.07 9.88
CA SER A 600 13.44 -41.13 9.10
C SER A 600 11.94 -41.15 9.35
N LEU A 601 11.19 -41.66 8.38
CA LEU A 601 9.75 -41.93 8.49
C LEU A 601 9.45 -43.25 9.23
N GLY A 602 10.45 -43.99 9.73
CA GLY A 602 10.38 -45.41 10.12
C GLY A 602 9.12 -45.91 10.85
N GLY A 603 8.46 -45.08 11.67
CA GLY A 603 7.16 -45.40 12.28
C GLY A 603 5.98 -45.54 11.31
N LEU A 604 6.11 -45.05 10.08
CA LEU A 604 5.10 -45.04 9.01
C LEU A 604 5.42 -46.05 7.89
N ALA A 605 6.37 -46.96 8.11
CA ALA A 605 6.76 -47.96 7.11
C ALA A 605 5.62 -48.91 6.72
N GLU A 606 4.63 -49.07 7.61
CA GLU A 606 3.45 -49.93 7.43
C GLU A 606 2.29 -49.23 6.71
N LEU A 607 2.46 -47.98 6.26
CA LEU A 607 1.42 -47.25 5.56
C LEU A 607 1.17 -47.84 4.17
N GLU A 608 -0.06 -48.31 3.94
CA GLU A 608 -0.52 -48.99 2.73
C GLU A 608 -1.32 -48.05 1.82
N GLU A 609 -2.08 -47.10 2.40
CA GLU A 609 -2.97 -46.21 1.66
C GLU A 609 -2.83 -44.74 2.12
N MET A 610 -2.70 -43.85 1.14
CA MET A 610 -2.64 -42.40 1.28
C MET A 610 -3.17 -41.71 0.03
N SER A 611 -3.93 -40.62 0.19
CA SER A 611 -4.43 -39.78 -0.91
C SER A 611 -3.72 -38.43 -1.01
N TRP A 612 -3.05 -37.96 0.04
CA TRP A 612 -2.34 -36.67 0.06
C TRP A 612 -1.04 -36.75 0.86
N LEU A 613 0.07 -36.25 0.31
CA LEU A 613 1.37 -36.20 0.97
C LEU A 613 1.88 -34.77 1.10
N SER A 614 2.17 -34.34 2.33
CA SER A 614 2.81 -33.06 2.62
C SER A 614 3.95 -33.22 3.63
N LEU A 615 5.17 -32.90 3.21
CA LEU A 615 6.37 -32.90 4.05
C LEU A 615 6.97 -31.51 3.99
N VAL A 616 6.83 -30.73 5.07
CA VAL A 616 7.18 -29.31 5.11
C VAL A 616 8.14 -29.01 6.26
N GLU A 617 9.28 -28.38 5.98
CA GLU A 617 10.22 -27.92 7.03
C GLU A 617 10.75 -29.06 7.94
N ASN A 618 10.91 -30.29 7.45
CA ASN A 618 11.50 -31.39 8.24
C ASN A 618 13.02 -31.42 8.07
N GLY A 619 13.71 -30.55 8.82
CA GLY A 619 15.11 -30.18 8.57
C GLY A 619 16.11 -31.32 8.58
N GLN A 620 15.85 -32.43 9.29
CA GLN A 620 16.75 -33.59 9.39
C GLN A 620 16.31 -34.81 8.57
N LEU A 621 15.20 -34.73 7.85
CA LEU A 621 14.68 -35.86 7.07
C LEU A 621 15.56 -36.08 5.83
N VAL A 622 16.22 -37.23 5.75
CA VAL A 622 17.22 -37.51 4.69
C VAL A 622 16.61 -38.15 3.44
N SER A 623 15.63 -39.03 3.62
CA SER A 623 14.98 -39.75 2.52
C SER A 623 13.51 -40.00 2.80
N VAL A 624 12.72 -40.08 1.73
CA VAL A 624 11.29 -40.36 1.78
C VAL A 624 10.99 -41.57 0.92
N ALA A 625 10.51 -42.63 1.56
CA ALA A 625 10.03 -43.84 0.93
C ALA A 625 8.91 -44.46 1.77
N PHE A 626 7.87 -44.96 1.10
CA PHE A 626 6.79 -45.72 1.72
C PHE A 626 6.77 -47.14 1.12
N PRO A 627 7.46 -48.12 1.74
CA PRO A 627 7.73 -49.41 1.11
C PRO A 627 6.48 -50.27 0.89
N LYS A 628 5.42 -50.07 1.68
CA LYS A 628 4.15 -50.81 1.55
C LYS A 628 3.03 -50.01 0.88
N LEU A 629 3.30 -48.77 0.45
CA LEU A 629 2.28 -47.93 -0.17
C LEU A 629 1.78 -48.59 -1.46
N ALA A 630 0.49 -48.85 -1.53
CA ALA A 630 -0.19 -49.44 -2.68
C ALA A 630 -1.07 -48.43 -3.44
N SER A 631 -1.20 -47.19 -2.93
CA SER A 631 -1.90 -46.09 -3.61
C SER A 631 -1.38 -45.90 -5.03
N LYS A 632 -2.27 -45.98 -6.01
CA LYS A 632 -1.98 -45.70 -7.43
C LYS A 632 -2.25 -44.25 -7.82
N SER A 633 -3.12 -43.58 -7.09
CA SER A 633 -3.49 -42.19 -7.33
C SER A 633 -3.37 -41.39 -6.05
N VAL A 634 -2.82 -40.20 -6.16
CA VAL A 634 -2.79 -39.20 -5.09
C VAL A 634 -3.34 -37.88 -5.61
N GLN A 635 -3.82 -37.05 -4.70
CA GLN A 635 -4.39 -35.74 -5.01
C GLN A 635 -3.35 -34.63 -4.92
N GLY A 636 -2.29 -34.82 -4.13
CA GLY A 636 -1.16 -33.91 -4.12
C GLY A 636 0.09 -34.46 -3.45
N ILE A 637 1.23 -33.92 -3.89
CA ILE A 637 2.58 -34.23 -3.43
C ILE A 637 3.27 -32.90 -3.14
N HIS A 638 3.37 -32.54 -1.86
CA HIS A 638 4.01 -31.32 -1.38
C HIS A 638 5.25 -31.68 -0.57
N ILE A 639 6.42 -31.32 -1.05
CA ILE A 639 7.70 -31.70 -0.46
C ILE A 639 8.54 -30.44 -0.39
N ASN A 640 8.35 -29.66 0.67
CA ASN A 640 8.81 -28.28 0.72
C ASN A 640 9.75 -28.04 1.92
N TYR A 641 10.86 -27.34 1.70
CA TYR A 641 11.79 -26.90 2.75
C TYR A 641 12.39 -28.03 3.62
N ASN A 642 12.60 -29.23 3.07
CA ASN A 642 13.25 -30.33 3.78
C ASN A 642 14.76 -30.26 3.51
N LEU A 643 15.48 -29.47 4.31
CA LEU A 643 16.86 -29.06 4.04
C LEU A 643 17.87 -30.22 3.90
N SER A 644 17.64 -31.34 4.59
CA SER A 644 18.50 -32.53 4.53
C SER A 644 18.05 -33.57 3.49
N LEU A 645 16.95 -33.35 2.78
CA LEU A 645 16.35 -34.35 1.90
C LEU A 645 17.21 -34.55 0.65
N VAL A 646 17.73 -35.75 0.45
CA VAL A 646 18.60 -36.09 -0.69
C VAL A 646 17.83 -36.84 -1.80
N ALA A 647 16.79 -37.60 -1.44
CA ALA A 647 16.04 -38.42 -2.37
C ALA A 647 14.55 -38.58 -1.98
N LEU A 648 13.68 -38.56 -2.98
CA LEU A 648 12.26 -38.90 -2.89
C LEU A 648 11.92 -40.03 -3.86
N THR A 649 11.33 -41.11 -3.34
CA THR A 649 10.91 -42.26 -4.16
C THR A 649 9.47 -42.68 -3.84
N LEU A 650 8.59 -42.63 -4.84
CA LEU A 650 7.17 -43.00 -4.74
C LEU A 650 6.80 -44.00 -5.86
N PRO A 651 7.17 -45.29 -5.72
CA PRO A 651 7.13 -46.24 -6.84
C PRO A 651 5.71 -46.65 -7.24
N SER A 652 4.74 -46.60 -6.34
CA SER A 652 3.38 -47.09 -6.60
C SER A 652 2.47 -46.05 -7.27
N ILE A 653 2.84 -44.78 -7.25
CA ILE A 653 2.01 -43.69 -7.77
C ILE A 653 2.03 -43.72 -9.31
N GLU A 654 0.84 -43.90 -9.90
CA GLU A 654 0.62 -43.89 -11.36
C GLU A 654 -0.03 -42.59 -11.84
N SER A 655 -0.73 -41.86 -10.97
CA SER A 655 -1.41 -40.60 -11.32
C SER A 655 -1.43 -39.60 -10.18
N VAL A 656 -1.37 -38.32 -10.52
CA VAL A 656 -1.72 -37.22 -9.63
C VAL A 656 -2.97 -36.54 -10.22
N SER A 657 -4.07 -36.55 -9.48
CA SER A 657 -5.42 -36.19 -9.98
C SER A 657 -6.12 -35.16 -9.06
N PRO A 658 -7.21 -34.49 -9.48
CA PRO A 658 -7.58 -33.22 -8.88
C PRO A 658 -8.34 -33.36 -7.56
N LEU A 659 -7.83 -32.68 -6.51
CA LEU A 659 -8.63 -31.98 -5.50
C LEU A 659 -7.84 -30.74 -5.05
N GLY A 660 -8.20 -29.56 -5.55
CA GLY A 660 -7.56 -28.28 -5.20
C GLY A 660 -6.72 -27.67 -6.31
N ASN A 661 -6.12 -26.50 -6.01
CA ASN A 661 -5.34 -25.70 -6.97
C ASN A 661 -3.85 -26.11 -7.06
N ASP A 662 -3.31 -26.81 -6.05
CA ASP A 662 -1.90 -27.21 -5.97
C ASP A 662 -1.73 -28.72 -5.83
N ASN A 663 -1.20 -29.37 -6.87
CA ASN A 663 -1.10 -30.83 -6.91
C ASN A 663 0.35 -31.35 -6.82
N ILE A 664 1.33 -30.65 -7.40
CA ILE A 664 2.74 -31.01 -7.24
C ILE A 664 3.53 -29.75 -6.90
N SER A 665 4.04 -29.67 -5.67
CA SER A 665 4.94 -28.62 -5.22
C SER A 665 6.15 -29.27 -4.54
N ILE A 666 7.32 -29.08 -5.13
CA ILE A 666 8.57 -29.62 -4.61
C ILE A 666 9.57 -28.48 -4.61
N THR A 667 9.65 -27.76 -3.48
CA THR A 667 10.38 -26.48 -3.39
C THR A 667 11.30 -26.42 -2.18
N GLY A 668 12.42 -25.70 -2.27
CA GLY A 668 13.29 -25.45 -1.13
C GLY A 668 13.96 -26.72 -0.54
N ASN A 669 14.20 -27.77 -1.33
CA ASN A 669 14.98 -28.93 -0.90
C ASN A 669 16.39 -28.88 -1.52
N PRO A 670 17.33 -28.12 -0.92
CA PRO A 670 18.60 -27.80 -1.56
C PRO A 670 19.52 -29.00 -1.81
N LEU A 671 19.35 -30.10 -1.07
CA LEU A 671 20.13 -31.32 -1.25
C LEU A 671 19.45 -32.37 -2.16
N LEU A 672 18.23 -32.10 -2.63
CA LEU A 672 17.44 -33.05 -3.42
C LEU A 672 18.01 -33.14 -4.84
N LYS A 673 18.69 -34.25 -5.12
CA LYS A 673 19.30 -34.52 -6.45
C LYS A 673 18.38 -35.33 -7.35
N THR A 674 17.67 -36.28 -6.75
CA THR A 674 16.88 -37.27 -7.47
C THR A 674 15.44 -37.27 -7.00
N LEU A 675 14.55 -37.24 -7.98
CA LEU A 675 13.11 -37.27 -7.80
C LEU A 675 12.57 -38.42 -8.63
N SER A 676 12.06 -39.46 -7.96
CA SER A 676 11.71 -40.73 -8.61
C SER A 676 10.25 -41.12 -8.36
N ILE A 677 9.43 -41.00 -9.41
CA ILE A 677 8.06 -41.51 -9.45
C ILE A 677 7.95 -42.37 -10.73
N PRO A 678 8.62 -43.55 -10.76
CA PRO A 678 8.91 -44.28 -11.99
C PRO A 678 7.68 -44.74 -12.78
N ASN A 679 6.55 -44.90 -12.09
CA ASN A 679 5.29 -45.36 -12.68
C ASN A 679 4.31 -44.22 -13.00
N LEU A 680 4.71 -42.95 -12.89
CA LEU A 680 3.85 -41.81 -13.18
C LEU A 680 3.44 -41.78 -14.66
N LYS A 681 2.14 -41.93 -14.91
CA LYS A 681 1.52 -41.97 -16.25
C LYS A 681 0.63 -40.76 -16.53
N SER A 682 0.02 -40.17 -15.49
CA SER A 682 -0.92 -39.07 -15.68
C SER A 682 -0.76 -37.95 -14.66
N VAL A 683 -0.77 -36.72 -15.16
CA VAL A 683 -0.91 -35.46 -14.40
C VAL A 683 -2.11 -34.65 -14.94
N ASP A 684 -3.06 -35.34 -15.56
CA ASP A 684 -4.22 -34.69 -16.16
C ASP A 684 -5.05 -33.98 -15.07
N LYS A 685 -5.35 -32.70 -15.31
CA LYS A 685 -6.06 -31.81 -14.37
C LYS A 685 -5.30 -31.51 -13.08
N CYS A 686 -3.99 -31.80 -12.99
CA CYS A 686 -3.15 -31.17 -11.98
C CYS A 686 -3.26 -29.65 -12.13
N GLY A 687 -3.71 -28.96 -11.09
CA GLY A 687 -3.85 -27.51 -11.05
C GLY A 687 -2.53 -26.81 -11.33
N PHE A 688 -1.47 -27.24 -10.64
CA PHE A 688 -0.15 -26.63 -10.67
C PHE A 688 0.98 -27.65 -10.53
N ILE A 689 2.08 -27.42 -11.27
CA ILE A 689 3.38 -28.07 -11.05
C ILE A 689 4.41 -26.99 -10.72
N GLU A 690 4.97 -27.06 -9.52
CA GLU A 690 5.99 -26.14 -9.02
C GLU A 690 7.24 -26.89 -8.60
N LEU A 691 8.37 -26.56 -9.21
CA LEU A 691 9.66 -27.17 -8.91
C LEU A 691 10.71 -26.10 -8.63
N SER A 692 11.30 -26.16 -7.44
CA SER A 692 12.37 -25.26 -7.01
C SER A 692 13.39 -25.95 -6.12
N ASN A 693 14.43 -26.53 -6.72
CA ASN A 693 15.45 -27.28 -5.98
C ASN A 693 16.83 -27.12 -6.61
N THR A 694 17.81 -26.79 -5.79
CA THR A 694 19.11 -26.34 -6.29
C THR A 694 19.95 -27.41 -6.98
N LEU A 695 19.77 -28.69 -6.65
CA LEU A 695 20.55 -29.81 -7.23
C LEU A 695 19.75 -30.70 -8.20
N LEU A 696 18.55 -30.28 -8.60
CA LEU A 696 17.74 -31.03 -9.57
C LEU A 696 18.33 -30.86 -10.98
N THR A 697 18.74 -31.98 -11.60
CA THR A 697 19.46 -31.95 -12.89
C THR A 697 18.59 -32.22 -14.13
N ASN A 698 17.46 -32.91 -13.96
CA ASN A 698 16.55 -33.29 -15.04
C ASN A 698 15.12 -33.53 -14.50
N LEU A 699 14.15 -33.60 -15.40
CA LEU A 699 12.73 -33.84 -15.12
C LEU A 699 12.25 -35.22 -15.60
N ASN A 700 13.12 -36.23 -15.60
CA ASN A 700 12.82 -37.55 -16.20
C ASN A 700 11.65 -38.30 -15.55
N MET A 701 11.27 -37.92 -14.33
CA MET A 701 10.06 -38.42 -13.66
C MET A 701 8.78 -38.21 -14.48
N PHE A 702 8.74 -37.21 -15.35
CA PHE A 702 7.58 -36.88 -16.18
C PHE A 702 7.63 -37.50 -17.57
N THR A 703 8.73 -38.18 -17.94
CA THR A 703 8.95 -38.70 -19.31
C THR A 703 7.80 -39.58 -19.81
N ASN A 704 7.19 -40.36 -18.93
CA ASN A 704 6.06 -41.25 -19.24
C ASN A 704 4.70 -40.66 -18.84
N ALA A 705 4.69 -39.47 -18.22
CA ALA A 705 3.48 -38.80 -17.79
C ALA A 705 2.87 -37.98 -18.92
N SER A 706 1.55 -37.92 -19.00
CA SER A 706 0.81 -37.02 -19.88
C SER A 706 -0.37 -36.37 -19.18
N GLY A 707 -0.86 -35.27 -19.72
CA GLY A 707 -2.03 -34.59 -19.18
C GLY A 707 -2.08 -33.11 -19.53
N THR A 708 -3.26 -32.52 -19.36
CA THR A 708 -3.45 -31.07 -19.48
C THR A 708 -3.54 -30.46 -18.08
N LEU A 709 -2.67 -29.50 -17.79
CA LEU A 709 -2.66 -28.81 -16.50
C LEU A 709 -3.88 -27.87 -16.38
N GLY A 710 -4.28 -27.64 -15.13
CA GLY A 710 -5.35 -26.72 -14.76
C GLY A 710 -4.93 -25.25 -14.84
N THR A 711 -5.69 -24.41 -14.15
CA THR A 711 -5.66 -22.94 -14.29
C THR A 711 -4.42 -22.25 -13.71
N TRP A 712 -3.54 -22.96 -13.01
CA TRP A 712 -2.33 -22.40 -12.39
C TRP A 712 -1.06 -22.69 -13.19
N GLY A 713 -1.06 -23.73 -14.04
CA GLY A 713 0.00 -23.99 -15.00
C GLY A 713 1.27 -24.60 -14.38
N MET A 714 2.43 -24.04 -14.68
CA MET A 714 3.74 -24.61 -14.36
C MET A 714 4.75 -23.53 -13.98
N THR A 715 5.53 -23.79 -12.93
CA THR A 715 6.65 -22.95 -12.50
C THR A 715 7.90 -23.80 -12.25
N LEU A 716 8.97 -23.47 -12.96
CA LEU A 716 10.32 -23.96 -12.74
C LEU A 716 11.15 -22.76 -12.29
N ILE A 717 11.49 -22.69 -11.01
CA ILE A 717 12.22 -21.55 -10.42
C ILE A 717 13.38 -22.04 -9.57
N ASP A 718 14.54 -21.38 -9.62
CA ASP A 718 15.72 -21.72 -8.80
C ASP A 718 16.20 -23.17 -8.97
N ASN A 719 16.35 -23.62 -10.22
CA ASN A 719 16.92 -24.92 -10.57
C ASN A 719 18.26 -24.73 -11.33
N PRO A 720 19.34 -24.26 -10.68
CA PRO A 720 20.62 -23.95 -11.30
C PRO A 720 21.35 -25.12 -11.95
N ASP A 721 21.08 -26.36 -11.51
CA ASP A 721 21.65 -27.56 -12.10
C ASP A 721 20.80 -28.19 -13.20
N LEU A 722 19.60 -27.66 -13.47
CA LEU A 722 18.68 -28.21 -14.46
C LEU A 722 19.18 -27.94 -15.89
N THR A 723 19.43 -29.02 -16.65
CA THR A 723 19.96 -28.92 -18.01
C THR A 723 18.92 -29.20 -19.09
N SER A 724 17.78 -29.82 -18.75
CA SER A 724 16.75 -30.19 -19.72
C SER A 724 15.35 -30.27 -19.11
N VAL A 725 14.37 -29.80 -19.88
CA VAL A 725 12.92 -29.89 -19.61
C VAL A 725 12.21 -30.93 -20.49
N SER A 726 12.96 -31.76 -21.23
CA SER A 726 12.43 -32.73 -22.22
C SER A 726 11.44 -33.75 -21.65
N GLY A 727 11.53 -34.07 -20.35
CA GLY A 727 10.58 -34.91 -19.64
C GLY A 727 9.14 -34.37 -19.64
N LEU A 728 8.94 -33.07 -19.88
CA LEU A 728 7.63 -32.41 -19.85
C LEU A 728 6.88 -32.44 -21.19
N LYS A 729 7.45 -33.01 -22.26
CA LYS A 729 6.94 -32.91 -23.64
C LYS A 729 5.47 -33.30 -23.83
N ASN A 730 4.97 -34.21 -23.00
CA ASN A 730 3.61 -34.74 -23.08
C ASN A 730 2.63 -34.05 -22.11
N ILE A 731 3.08 -33.02 -21.38
CA ILE A 731 2.28 -32.27 -20.40
C ILE A 731 1.95 -30.90 -20.99
N VAL A 732 0.67 -30.60 -21.15
CA VAL A 732 0.20 -29.34 -21.75
C VAL A 732 -0.03 -28.30 -20.66
N CYS A 733 0.75 -27.22 -20.67
CA CYS A 733 0.60 -26.09 -19.74
C CYS A 733 -0.38 -25.05 -20.32
N THR A 734 -1.60 -24.96 -19.78
CA THR A 734 -2.68 -24.11 -20.35
C THR A 734 -2.76 -22.70 -19.78
N ALA A 735 -2.24 -22.50 -18.57
CA ALA A 735 -2.18 -21.22 -17.87
C ALA A 735 -0.71 -20.81 -17.67
N ARG A 736 -0.34 -20.25 -16.52
CA ARG A 736 0.98 -19.66 -16.28
C ARG A 736 2.13 -20.60 -16.67
N LEU A 737 3.09 -20.09 -17.42
CA LEU A 737 4.37 -20.76 -17.66
C LEU A 737 5.47 -19.86 -17.12
N THR A 738 6.14 -20.28 -16.05
CA THR A 738 7.31 -19.59 -15.50
C THR A 738 8.53 -20.49 -15.57
N ILE A 739 9.57 -20.00 -16.25
CA ILE A 739 10.92 -20.59 -16.26
C ILE A 739 11.87 -19.49 -15.83
N ASP A 740 12.30 -19.59 -14.58
CA ASP A 740 13.08 -18.55 -13.91
C ASP A 740 14.29 -19.15 -13.20
N GLN A 741 15.43 -18.48 -13.25
CA GLN A 741 16.67 -18.93 -12.61
C GLN A 741 17.03 -20.41 -12.92
N CYS A 742 16.95 -20.79 -14.19
CA CYS A 742 17.45 -22.07 -14.69
C CYS A 742 18.69 -21.85 -15.59
N PRO A 743 19.81 -21.32 -15.05
CA PRO A 743 20.95 -20.80 -15.80
C PRO A 743 21.65 -21.80 -16.72
N LYS A 744 21.53 -23.12 -16.49
CA LYS A 744 22.12 -24.16 -17.35
C LYS A 744 21.20 -24.64 -18.48
N LEU A 745 19.95 -24.17 -18.52
CA LEU A 745 19.00 -24.55 -19.56
C LEU A 745 19.31 -23.78 -20.85
N THR A 746 19.64 -24.50 -21.92
CA THR A 746 19.99 -23.91 -23.23
C THR A 746 18.82 -23.81 -24.20
N THR A 747 17.81 -24.66 -24.01
CA THR A 747 16.61 -24.77 -24.86
C THR A 747 15.36 -25.07 -24.02
N LEU A 748 14.20 -24.63 -24.50
CA LEU A 748 12.89 -24.99 -23.96
C LEU A 748 12.31 -26.28 -24.59
N ASP A 749 13.10 -27.06 -25.33
CA ASP A 749 12.67 -28.33 -25.91
C ASP A 749 12.14 -29.29 -24.83
N GLY A 750 10.83 -29.54 -24.89
CA GLY A 750 10.09 -30.25 -23.85
C GLY A 750 8.93 -29.46 -23.28
N ILE A 751 8.92 -28.14 -23.41
CA ILE A 751 7.77 -27.32 -23.04
C ILE A 751 6.67 -27.49 -24.10
N ASN A 752 5.46 -27.77 -23.63
CA ASN A 752 4.28 -27.88 -24.48
C ASN A 752 3.17 -26.96 -23.98
N ILE A 753 2.81 -25.98 -24.82
CA ILE A 753 1.75 -25.01 -24.56
C ILE A 753 0.70 -25.06 -25.68
N PRO A 754 -0.57 -24.72 -25.38
CA PRO A 754 -1.56 -24.41 -26.41
C PRO A 754 -1.22 -23.07 -27.09
N SER A 755 -1.97 -22.72 -28.14
CA SER A 755 -1.80 -21.43 -28.81
C SER A 755 -2.23 -20.23 -27.95
N ILE A 756 -3.15 -20.43 -27.00
CA ILE A 756 -3.61 -19.41 -26.07
C ILE A 756 -3.25 -19.83 -24.66
N VAL A 757 -2.42 -19.04 -24.00
CA VAL A 757 -2.06 -19.22 -22.59
C VAL A 757 -2.85 -18.21 -21.76
N THR A 758 -3.63 -18.64 -20.77
CA THR A 758 -4.59 -17.76 -20.09
C THR A 758 -3.97 -16.78 -19.09
N ASP A 759 -2.75 -17.07 -18.63
CA ASP A 759 -1.97 -16.24 -17.70
C ASP A 759 -0.59 -15.95 -18.31
N TRP A 760 0.33 -15.35 -17.55
CA TRP A 760 1.64 -14.92 -18.03
C TRP A 760 2.56 -16.05 -18.51
N VAL A 761 3.34 -15.75 -19.55
CA VAL A 761 4.51 -16.52 -19.97
C VAL A 761 5.77 -15.76 -19.56
N THR A 762 6.55 -16.33 -18.65
CA THR A 762 7.72 -15.69 -18.04
C THR A 762 8.98 -16.52 -18.26
N LEU A 763 9.92 -15.97 -19.02
CA LEU A 763 11.25 -16.51 -19.27
C LEU A 763 12.27 -15.53 -18.70
N THR A 764 12.74 -15.79 -17.47
CA THR A 764 13.57 -14.83 -16.73
C THR A 764 14.86 -15.46 -16.18
N ARG A 765 16.00 -14.75 -16.19
CA ARG A 765 17.26 -15.21 -15.56
C ARG A 765 17.74 -16.60 -16.01
N ASN A 766 17.50 -16.98 -17.26
CA ASN A 766 18.01 -18.23 -17.84
C ASN A 766 19.27 -17.92 -18.66
N GLU A 767 20.41 -17.82 -17.97
CA GLU A 767 21.64 -17.24 -18.55
C GLU A 767 22.14 -17.95 -19.82
N ALA A 768 22.04 -19.28 -19.90
CA ALA A 768 22.46 -20.06 -21.07
C ALA A 768 21.36 -20.24 -22.14
N LEU A 769 20.15 -19.71 -21.93
CA LEU A 769 19.01 -19.95 -22.81
C LEU A 769 19.21 -19.28 -24.18
N THR A 770 19.30 -20.09 -25.23
CA THR A 770 19.46 -19.63 -26.61
C THR A 770 18.27 -19.95 -27.50
N ASP A 771 17.48 -20.97 -27.15
CA ASP A 771 16.35 -21.44 -27.95
C ASP A 771 15.04 -21.43 -27.15
N ILE A 772 14.09 -20.62 -27.60
CA ILE A 772 12.74 -20.48 -27.03
C ILE A 772 11.64 -20.96 -27.99
N THR A 773 12.00 -21.62 -29.10
CA THR A 773 11.09 -21.94 -30.22
C THR A 773 9.94 -22.86 -29.82
N ALA A 774 10.14 -23.75 -28.84
CA ALA A 774 9.09 -24.57 -28.24
C ALA A 774 7.91 -23.75 -27.70
N VAL A 775 8.16 -22.50 -27.28
CA VAL A 775 7.14 -21.54 -26.84
C VAL A 775 6.81 -20.57 -27.98
N SER A 776 7.81 -19.91 -28.55
CA SER A 776 7.60 -18.75 -29.43
C SER A 776 6.92 -19.08 -30.75
N ASN A 777 7.10 -20.30 -31.29
CA ASN A 777 6.45 -20.72 -32.54
C ASN A 777 4.97 -21.10 -32.36
N LYS A 778 4.49 -21.28 -31.12
CA LYS A 778 3.11 -21.70 -30.82
C LYS A 778 2.27 -20.56 -30.24
N LEU A 779 2.88 -19.67 -29.47
CA LEU A 779 2.17 -18.66 -28.67
C LEU A 779 1.48 -17.61 -29.56
N LYS A 780 0.14 -17.61 -29.54
CA LYS A 780 -0.71 -16.65 -30.22
C LYS A 780 -1.17 -15.51 -29.30
N SER A 781 -1.51 -15.83 -28.05
CA SER A 781 -1.85 -14.82 -27.05
C SER A 781 -1.61 -15.25 -25.62
N THR A 782 -1.40 -14.27 -24.75
CA THR A 782 -1.24 -14.40 -23.29
C THR A 782 -1.69 -13.11 -22.60
N ALA A 783 -1.90 -13.15 -21.28
CA ALA A 783 -2.05 -11.94 -20.47
C ALA A 783 -0.79 -11.07 -20.53
N GLY A 784 0.39 -11.69 -20.49
CA GLY A 784 1.67 -10.99 -20.62
C GLY A 784 2.84 -11.92 -20.93
N LEU A 785 3.79 -11.41 -21.71
CA LEU A 785 5.01 -12.08 -22.14
C LEU A 785 6.22 -11.35 -21.54
N SER A 786 6.94 -12.03 -20.65
CA SER A 786 8.14 -11.53 -19.98
C SER A 786 9.37 -12.28 -20.47
N ILE A 787 10.32 -11.56 -21.10
CA ILE A 787 11.61 -12.09 -21.57
C ILE A 787 12.69 -11.22 -20.94
N ASN A 788 13.19 -11.62 -19.78
CA ASN A 788 14.07 -10.76 -18.99
C ASN A 788 15.36 -11.47 -18.58
N LEU A 789 16.51 -10.77 -18.58
CA LEU A 789 17.76 -11.30 -18.02
C LEU A 789 18.22 -12.65 -18.65
N ASN A 790 17.87 -12.93 -19.90
CA ASN A 790 18.33 -14.14 -20.61
C ASN A 790 19.60 -13.80 -21.40
N LYS A 791 20.74 -13.81 -20.71
CA LYS A 791 22.01 -13.26 -21.23
C LYS A 791 22.46 -13.85 -22.56
N ALA A 792 22.26 -15.14 -22.82
CA ALA A 792 22.66 -15.78 -24.08
C ALA A 792 21.64 -15.65 -25.22
N LEU A 793 20.42 -15.16 -24.96
CA LEU A 793 19.34 -15.10 -25.94
C LEU A 793 19.62 -14.02 -26.99
N LYS A 794 19.85 -14.43 -28.24
CA LYS A 794 20.17 -13.52 -29.35
C LYS A 794 18.94 -13.03 -30.11
N THR A 795 17.92 -13.88 -30.22
CA THR A 795 16.71 -13.58 -31.01
C THR A 795 15.46 -13.99 -30.23
N ALA A 796 14.44 -13.14 -30.30
CA ALA A 796 13.11 -13.41 -29.80
C ALA A 796 12.11 -13.25 -30.96
N HIS A 797 11.76 -14.36 -31.60
CA HIS A 797 10.85 -14.38 -32.75
C HIS A 797 9.55 -15.09 -32.42
N PHE A 798 8.44 -14.33 -32.44
CA PHE A 798 7.09 -14.80 -32.16
C PHE A 798 6.21 -14.63 -33.42
N PRO A 799 6.25 -15.57 -34.38
CA PRO A 799 5.58 -15.41 -35.67
C PRO A 799 4.04 -15.36 -35.59
N LEU A 800 3.45 -15.93 -34.53
CA LEU A 800 1.99 -16.05 -34.38
C LEU A 800 1.39 -15.09 -33.33
N TYR A 801 2.21 -14.33 -32.61
CA TYR A 801 1.76 -13.57 -31.45
C TYR A 801 0.95 -12.35 -31.86
N GLU A 802 -0.31 -12.30 -31.44
CA GLU A 802 -1.28 -11.27 -31.82
C GLU A 802 -1.62 -10.32 -30.66
N LYS A 803 -1.64 -10.84 -29.42
CA LYS A 803 -2.18 -10.10 -28.27
C LYS A 803 -1.52 -10.47 -26.94
N GLY A 804 -1.25 -9.45 -26.12
CA GLY A 804 -0.81 -9.57 -24.74
C GLY A 804 0.32 -8.61 -24.40
N ASN A 805 0.45 -8.22 -23.13
CA ASN A 805 1.47 -7.27 -22.69
C ASN A 805 2.89 -7.79 -22.95
N ILE A 806 3.84 -6.90 -23.20
CA ILE A 806 5.23 -7.28 -23.46
C ILE A 806 6.14 -6.59 -22.45
N THR A 807 6.96 -7.38 -21.77
CA THR A 807 8.10 -6.92 -20.98
C THR A 807 9.35 -7.62 -21.49
N CYS A 808 10.29 -6.86 -22.03
CA CYS A 808 11.55 -7.39 -22.53
C CYS A 808 12.69 -6.56 -21.94
N LYS A 809 13.41 -7.11 -20.96
CA LYS A 809 14.36 -6.34 -20.15
C LYS A 809 15.71 -7.00 -19.97
N ASP A 810 16.78 -6.22 -20.00
CA ASP A 810 18.12 -6.65 -19.57
C ASP A 810 18.64 -7.92 -20.30
N ASN A 811 18.27 -8.12 -21.58
CA ASN A 811 18.78 -9.24 -22.38
C ASN A 811 20.05 -8.81 -23.11
N GLY A 812 21.21 -9.05 -22.48
CA GLY A 812 22.50 -8.50 -22.92
C GLY A 812 22.95 -8.86 -24.35
N GLU A 813 22.54 -10.01 -24.88
CA GLU A 813 22.89 -10.44 -26.25
C GLU A 813 21.73 -10.34 -27.26
N LEU A 814 20.55 -9.87 -26.84
CA LEU A 814 19.38 -9.82 -27.70
C LEU A 814 19.57 -8.76 -28.79
N THR A 815 19.63 -9.19 -30.05
CA THR A 815 19.79 -8.31 -31.21
C THR A 815 18.49 -8.08 -31.96
N THR A 816 17.53 -9.01 -31.87
CA THR A 816 16.27 -8.95 -32.63
C THR A 816 15.06 -9.34 -31.79
N LEU A 817 14.03 -8.49 -31.80
CA LEU A 817 12.69 -8.77 -31.27
C LEU A 817 11.64 -8.63 -32.38
N THR A 818 11.00 -9.74 -32.78
CA THR A 818 10.11 -9.78 -33.96
C THR A 818 8.77 -10.42 -33.63
N LEU A 819 7.69 -9.60 -33.67
CA LEU A 819 6.29 -9.99 -33.48
C LEU A 819 5.42 -9.40 -34.61
N PRO A 820 5.45 -9.96 -35.83
CA PRO A 820 4.89 -9.33 -37.03
C PRO A 820 3.35 -9.26 -37.02
N LEU A 821 2.68 -10.10 -36.22
CA LEU A 821 1.22 -10.14 -36.11
C LEU A 821 0.68 -9.46 -34.84
N PHE A 822 1.55 -8.83 -34.04
CA PHE A 822 1.18 -8.23 -32.76
C PHE A 822 0.35 -6.97 -32.95
N LYS A 823 -0.93 -7.00 -32.53
CA LYS A 823 -1.93 -5.95 -32.79
C LYS A 823 -2.37 -5.20 -31.54
N GLU A 824 -2.53 -5.92 -30.43
CA GLU A 824 -3.16 -5.39 -29.21
C GLU A 824 -2.34 -5.72 -27.96
N ALA A 825 -2.04 -4.70 -27.16
CA ALA A 825 -1.60 -4.85 -25.79
C ALA A 825 -2.04 -3.66 -24.96
N ASP A 826 -2.06 -3.80 -23.64
CA ASP A 826 -2.20 -2.63 -22.76
C ASP A 826 -0.87 -1.89 -22.66
N ALA A 827 0.24 -2.64 -22.54
CA ALA A 827 1.58 -2.08 -22.39
C ALA A 827 2.67 -2.87 -23.11
N VAL A 828 3.68 -2.12 -23.59
CA VAL A 828 4.96 -2.61 -24.09
C VAL A 828 6.08 -1.90 -23.33
N ASP A 829 6.98 -2.68 -22.74
CA ASP A 829 8.14 -2.20 -21.98
C ASP A 829 9.42 -2.88 -22.48
N LEU A 830 10.27 -2.09 -23.13
CA LEU A 830 11.57 -2.47 -23.67
C LEU A 830 12.66 -1.71 -22.92
N THR A 831 13.23 -2.32 -21.89
CA THR A 831 14.20 -1.64 -21.01
C THR A 831 15.56 -2.33 -21.05
N HIS A 832 16.64 -1.58 -21.24
CA HIS A 832 18.03 -2.07 -21.16
C HIS A 832 18.31 -3.31 -22.04
N ASN A 833 17.97 -3.25 -23.33
CA ASN A 833 18.41 -4.26 -24.31
C ASN A 833 19.48 -3.64 -25.21
N VAL A 834 20.69 -3.46 -24.67
CA VAL A 834 21.76 -2.63 -25.26
C VAL A 834 22.19 -3.04 -26.67
N LYS A 835 22.12 -4.34 -27.00
CA LYS A 835 22.45 -4.88 -28.32
C LYS A 835 21.26 -5.00 -29.28
N LEU A 836 20.06 -4.61 -28.85
CA LEU A 836 18.86 -4.69 -29.68
C LEU A 836 19.04 -3.78 -30.89
N ALA A 837 19.08 -4.38 -32.07
CA ALA A 837 19.31 -3.70 -33.34
C ALA A 837 18.06 -3.67 -34.22
N THR A 838 17.11 -4.58 -34.00
CA THR A 838 15.87 -4.68 -34.77
C THR A 838 14.67 -4.93 -33.88
N ILE A 839 13.61 -4.13 -34.07
CA ILE A 839 12.27 -4.33 -33.50
C ILE A 839 11.28 -4.42 -34.67
N ASN A 840 10.45 -5.45 -34.70
CA ASN A 840 9.34 -5.55 -35.65
C ASN A 840 8.03 -5.80 -34.89
N MET A 841 7.21 -4.76 -34.82
CA MET A 841 5.85 -4.75 -34.25
C MET A 841 4.89 -3.98 -35.18
N ASN A 842 5.05 -4.16 -36.50
CA ASN A 842 4.42 -3.27 -37.49
C ASN A 842 2.88 -3.29 -37.48
N ALA A 843 2.27 -4.35 -36.94
CA ALA A 843 0.82 -4.50 -36.84
C ALA A 843 0.22 -3.88 -35.56
N LEU A 844 1.04 -3.30 -34.66
CA LEU A 844 0.57 -2.82 -33.35
C LEU A 844 -0.29 -1.58 -33.51
N GLU A 845 -1.57 -1.67 -33.14
CA GLU A 845 -2.56 -0.61 -33.38
C GLU A 845 -2.82 0.27 -32.15
N LYS A 846 -2.83 -0.33 -30.95
CA LYS A 846 -3.28 0.32 -29.71
C LYS A 846 -2.50 -0.12 -28.49
N LEU A 847 -2.21 0.85 -27.60
CA LEU A 847 -1.57 0.66 -26.29
C LEU A 847 -2.22 1.56 -25.22
N PRO A 848 -3.37 1.18 -24.63
CA PRO A 848 -4.08 2.01 -23.65
C PRO A 848 -3.27 2.50 -22.45
N ILE A 849 -2.27 1.75 -21.99
CA ILE A 849 -1.45 2.11 -20.83
C ILE A 849 -0.15 2.78 -21.26
N SER A 850 0.76 2.07 -21.94
CA SER A 850 2.05 2.67 -22.29
C SER A 850 2.87 1.94 -23.35
N PHE A 851 3.65 2.73 -24.10
CA PHE A 851 4.86 2.30 -24.79
C PHE A 851 6.07 2.88 -24.08
N ASN A 852 6.91 2.04 -23.47
CA ASN A 852 8.14 2.46 -22.80
C ASN A 852 9.34 1.82 -23.50
N MET A 853 10.27 2.64 -23.95
CA MET A 853 11.57 2.21 -24.44
C MET A 853 12.66 2.98 -23.69
N VAL A 854 13.43 2.26 -22.87
CA VAL A 854 14.46 2.86 -22.02
C VAL A 854 15.78 2.14 -22.27
N GLY A 855 16.75 2.79 -22.88
CA GLY A 855 17.93 2.10 -23.38
C GLY A 855 18.97 1.68 -22.32
N GLY A 856 19.05 2.38 -21.18
CA GLY A 856 20.09 2.19 -20.16
C GLY A 856 21.09 3.36 -20.09
N PHE A 857 22.17 3.26 -19.30
CA PHE A 857 23.16 4.36 -19.15
C PHE A 857 24.41 4.16 -20.03
N GLU A 858 24.37 3.20 -20.94
CA GLU A 858 25.46 2.88 -21.85
C GLU A 858 25.63 3.98 -22.90
N THR A 859 26.88 4.31 -23.21
CA THR A 859 27.21 5.38 -24.16
C THR A 859 26.93 5.00 -25.62
N VAL A 860 26.70 3.71 -25.90
CA VAL A 860 26.45 3.16 -27.24
C VAL A 860 25.33 2.12 -27.17
N GLN A 861 24.36 2.22 -28.07
CA GLN A 861 23.31 1.21 -28.28
C GLN A 861 23.17 0.90 -29.77
N ALA A 862 22.75 -0.33 -30.07
CA ALA A 862 22.68 -0.83 -31.45
C ALA A 862 21.46 -0.31 -32.23
N LEU A 863 20.34 0.00 -31.55
CA LEU A 863 19.12 0.45 -32.21
C LEU A 863 19.30 1.87 -32.78
N THR A 864 19.20 2.00 -34.09
CA THR A 864 19.32 3.28 -34.80
C THR A 864 17.98 3.87 -35.24
N SER A 865 16.95 3.05 -35.40
CA SER A 865 15.57 3.46 -35.70
C SER A 865 14.62 2.29 -35.44
N PHE A 866 13.33 2.59 -35.29
CA PHE A 866 12.26 1.60 -35.33
C PHE A 866 10.95 2.28 -35.72
N ASP A 867 10.04 1.51 -36.31
CA ASP A 867 8.76 2.02 -36.80
C ASP A 867 7.59 1.27 -36.14
N LEU A 868 6.51 2.01 -35.84
CA LEU A 868 5.22 1.45 -35.42
C LEU A 868 4.11 2.02 -36.34
N PRO A 869 4.10 1.66 -37.64
CA PRO A 869 3.29 2.34 -38.64
C PRO A 869 1.79 2.15 -38.46
N ALA A 870 1.33 1.12 -37.74
CA ALA A 870 -0.08 0.89 -37.45
C ALA A 870 -0.58 1.58 -36.17
N LEU A 871 0.32 2.12 -35.34
CA LEU A 871 -0.04 2.63 -34.01
C LEU A 871 -0.85 3.91 -34.13
N LYS A 872 -2.09 3.89 -33.62
CA LYS A 872 -3.03 5.03 -33.65
C LYS A 872 -3.18 5.71 -32.31
N THR A 873 -3.22 4.94 -31.23
CA THR A 873 -3.48 5.45 -29.88
C THR A 873 -2.56 4.82 -28.86
N VAL A 874 -2.01 5.66 -28.00
CA VAL A 874 -1.18 5.23 -26.86
C VAL A 874 -1.58 6.00 -25.60
N GLY A 875 -1.52 5.36 -24.45
CA GLY A 875 -1.60 6.01 -23.15
C GLY A 875 -0.38 6.92 -22.97
N ARG A 876 0.68 6.38 -22.38
CA ARG A 876 1.98 7.07 -22.24
C ARG A 876 2.98 6.61 -23.30
N PHE A 877 3.71 7.53 -23.93
CA PHE A 877 4.74 7.23 -24.93
C PHE A 877 6.10 7.73 -24.46
N VAL A 878 7.02 6.83 -24.14
CA VAL A 878 8.33 7.16 -23.58
C VAL A 878 9.44 6.52 -24.39
N ILE A 879 10.38 7.35 -24.85
CA ILE A 879 11.68 6.95 -25.37
C ILE A 879 12.73 7.69 -24.55
N GLN A 880 13.52 6.95 -23.78
CA GLN A 880 14.52 7.51 -22.89
C GLN A 880 15.87 6.81 -22.99
N ASN A 881 16.93 7.59 -22.90
CA ASN A 881 18.30 7.07 -22.84
C ASN A 881 18.62 6.10 -23.99
N CYS A 882 18.25 6.48 -25.21
CA CYS A 882 18.48 5.72 -26.44
C CYS A 882 19.41 6.51 -27.38
N PRO A 883 20.71 6.63 -27.04
CA PRO A 883 21.65 7.51 -27.74
C PRO A 883 21.90 7.08 -29.20
N GLY A 884 21.65 5.81 -29.54
CA GLY A 884 21.84 5.26 -30.88
C GLY A 884 20.81 5.71 -31.92
N ILE A 885 19.61 6.15 -31.49
CA ILE A 885 18.50 6.49 -32.40
C ILE A 885 18.87 7.72 -33.24
N LEU A 886 18.73 7.60 -34.56
CA LEU A 886 19.03 8.64 -35.54
C LEU A 886 17.81 9.50 -35.86
N ASN A 887 16.63 8.88 -35.95
CA ASN A 887 15.35 9.51 -36.30
C ASN A 887 14.17 8.77 -35.65
N LEU A 888 13.01 9.44 -35.59
CA LEU A 888 11.75 8.92 -35.06
C LEU A 888 10.62 9.20 -36.06
N ASP A 889 10.71 8.62 -37.25
CA ASP A 889 9.82 8.91 -38.37
C ASP A 889 8.66 7.89 -38.53
N GLY A 890 8.75 6.73 -37.86
CA GLY A 890 7.81 5.63 -37.98
C GLY A 890 6.47 5.73 -37.25
N PHE A 891 6.06 6.93 -36.80
CA PHE A 891 4.83 7.15 -36.01
C PHE A 891 3.76 7.96 -36.74
N ALA A 892 3.79 7.99 -38.08
CA ALA A 892 2.98 8.88 -38.93
C ALA A 892 1.47 8.70 -38.77
N ASN A 893 1.02 7.56 -38.23
CA ASN A 893 -0.39 7.26 -37.99
C ASN A 893 -0.84 7.45 -36.54
N LEU A 894 0.04 7.89 -35.63
CA LEU A 894 -0.33 8.16 -34.24
C LEU A 894 -1.24 9.39 -34.18
N GLU A 895 -2.47 9.20 -33.71
CA GLU A 895 -3.52 10.22 -33.67
C GLU A 895 -3.67 10.86 -32.29
N ASN A 896 -3.49 10.07 -31.22
CA ASN A 896 -3.69 10.50 -29.84
C ASN A 896 -2.70 9.87 -28.85
N VAL A 897 -2.25 10.70 -27.90
CA VAL A 897 -1.50 10.31 -26.69
C VAL A 897 -2.29 10.75 -25.46
N ASP A 898 -2.84 9.79 -24.71
CA ASP A 898 -3.69 10.07 -23.54
C ASP A 898 -2.92 10.44 -22.27
N GLY A 899 -1.61 10.18 -22.25
CA GLY A 899 -0.67 10.50 -21.18
C GLY A 899 0.43 11.45 -21.64
N ASP A 900 1.65 11.23 -21.15
CA ASP A 900 2.83 11.99 -21.57
C ASP A 900 3.47 11.41 -22.84
N LEU A 901 3.94 12.30 -23.72
CA LEU A 901 4.90 11.98 -24.77
C LEU A 901 6.27 12.51 -24.34
N VAL A 902 7.20 11.61 -24.04
CA VAL A 902 8.56 11.96 -23.60
C VAL A 902 9.59 11.31 -24.52
N ILE A 903 10.43 12.15 -25.12
CA ILE A 903 11.64 11.74 -25.84
C ILE A 903 12.81 12.46 -25.18
N SER A 904 13.66 11.74 -24.44
CA SER A 904 14.80 12.35 -23.74
C SER A 904 16.03 11.46 -23.70
N ASN A 905 17.15 11.98 -24.19
CA ASN A 905 18.46 11.34 -24.10
C ASN A 905 19.43 12.09 -23.18
N ALA A 906 18.92 13.08 -22.45
CA ALA A 906 19.74 14.11 -21.82
C ALA A 906 20.52 13.66 -20.55
N ASN A 907 20.32 12.42 -20.10
CA ASN A 907 20.87 11.91 -18.84
C ASN A 907 22.06 10.96 -18.98
N ILE A 908 22.71 10.87 -20.15
CA ILE A 908 23.85 9.95 -20.35
C ILE A 908 25.17 10.74 -20.54
N PRO A 909 25.95 10.96 -19.48
CA PRO A 909 27.26 11.61 -19.57
C PRO A 909 28.20 10.87 -20.55
N GLY A 910 28.83 11.61 -21.46
CA GLY A 910 29.80 11.05 -22.41
C GLY A 910 29.22 10.26 -23.58
N ALA A 911 27.89 10.08 -23.65
CA ALA A 911 27.25 9.45 -24.81
C ALA A 911 27.22 10.39 -26.02
N SER A 912 27.54 9.84 -27.20
CA SER A 912 27.30 10.51 -28.48
C SER A 912 25.84 10.27 -28.88
N ILE A 913 24.94 11.12 -28.40
CA ILE A 913 23.52 11.08 -28.75
C ILE A 913 23.40 11.44 -30.24
N LYS A 914 22.59 10.68 -30.99
CA LYS A 914 22.52 10.81 -32.46
C LYS A 914 21.20 11.34 -33.02
N LEU A 915 20.17 11.54 -32.21
CA LEU A 915 18.83 11.95 -32.67
C LEU A 915 18.88 13.39 -33.21
N GLN A 916 18.90 13.55 -34.53
CA GLN A 916 19.02 14.88 -35.16
C GLN A 916 17.66 15.47 -35.55
N THR A 917 16.68 14.63 -35.83
CA THR A 917 15.38 15.07 -36.37
C THR A 917 14.22 14.26 -35.80
N ILE A 918 13.09 14.94 -35.57
CA ILE A 918 11.80 14.30 -35.25
C ILE A 918 10.79 14.66 -36.36
N GLY A 919 10.47 13.70 -37.24
CA GLY A 919 9.58 13.88 -38.39
C GLY A 919 8.29 13.04 -38.36
N GLY A 920 8.15 12.10 -37.41
CA GLY A 920 7.14 11.04 -37.50
C GLY A 920 5.74 11.31 -36.98
N PHE A 921 5.44 12.32 -36.16
CA PHE A 921 4.15 12.41 -35.44
C PHE A 921 3.00 13.11 -36.20
N ASN A 922 2.92 12.93 -37.53
CA ASN A 922 2.21 13.88 -38.42
C ASN A 922 0.69 13.93 -38.25
N LYS A 923 0.06 12.87 -37.73
CA LYS A 923 -1.38 12.84 -37.45
C LYS A 923 -1.73 13.14 -35.99
N LEU A 924 -0.74 13.37 -35.13
CA LEU A 924 -0.97 13.58 -33.71
C LEU A 924 -1.66 14.93 -33.53
N THR A 925 -2.90 14.92 -33.08
CA THR A 925 -3.69 16.15 -32.90
C THR A 925 -3.65 16.69 -31.48
N ASN A 926 -3.47 15.80 -30.50
CA ASN A 926 -3.52 16.12 -29.09
C ASN A 926 -2.56 15.26 -28.27
N VAL A 927 -1.88 15.90 -27.32
CA VAL A 927 -1.20 15.24 -26.19
C VAL A 927 -1.94 15.67 -24.92
N ARG A 928 -2.61 14.73 -24.25
CA ARG A 928 -3.52 15.07 -23.14
C ARG A 928 -2.79 15.57 -21.89
N PHE A 929 -1.57 15.10 -21.63
CA PHE A 929 -0.72 15.62 -20.56
C PHE A 929 0.49 16.35 -21.14
N SER A 930 1.71 15.86 -20.94
CA SER A 930 2.92 16.62 -21.23
C SER A 930 3.60 16.15 -22.51
N LEU A 931 4.13 17.11 -23.27
CA LEU A 931 5.04 16.89 -24.38
C LEU A 931 6.44 17.35 -23.96
N GLY A 932 7.33 16.39 -23.73
CA GLY A 932 8.73 16.63 -23.37
C GLY A 932 9.68 16.13 -24.45
N LEU A 933 10.41 17.04 -25.10
CA LEU A 933 11.43 16.71 -26.10
C LEU A 933 12.78 17.23 -25.64
N GLU A 934 13.74 16.32 -25.49
CA GLU A 934 15.09 16.61 -25.00
C GLU A 934 15.10 17.30 -23.61
N THR A 935 14.18 16.87 -22.75
CA THR A 935 14.12 17.35 -21.36
C THR A 935 15.24 16.70 -20.56
N ALA A 936 16.23 17.45 -20.04
CA ALA A 936 17.11 16.90 -19.01
C ALA A 936 16.23 16.41 -17.85
N ALA A 937 16.30 15.12 -17.55
CA ALA A 937 15.57 14.57 -16.42
C ALA A 937 16.39 14.90 -15.17
N GLY A 938 16.05 16.02 -14.54
CA GLY A 938 16.70 16.49 -13.32
C GLY A 938 16.11 17.83 -12.87
N SER A 939 15.65 17.86 -11.62
CA SER A 939 15.07 18.98 -10.88
C SER A 939 15.84 20.31 -10.97
N GLY A 940 15.11 21.40 -11.21
CA GLY A 940 15.56 22.78 -10.92
C GLY A 940 16.25 23.50 -12.07
N ASP A 941 15.49 24.30 -12.82
CA ASP A 941 15.90 25.54 -13.51
C ASP A 941 17.31 25.65 -14.15
N ARG A 942 17.88 24.57 -14.72
CA ARG A 942 19.06 24.67 -15.61
C ARG A 942 19.35 23.38 -16.39
N LEU A 943 19.24 23.46 -17.73
CA LEU A 943 19.83 22.52 -18.70
C LEU A 943 21.35 22.79 -18.89
N ALA A 944 22.07 23.15 -17.83
CA ALA A 944 23.47 23.56 -17.94
C ALA A 944 24.34 22.36 -18.35
N GLY A 945 24.92 22.41 -19.54
CA GLY A 945 25.87 21.39 -20.05
C GLY A 945 25.30 20.38 -21.04
N TYR A 946 24.00 20.47 -21.39
CA TYR A 946 23.41 19.60 -22.42
C TYR A 946 23.41 20.25 -23.81
N ASP A 947 24.36 19.84 -24.66
CA ASP A 947 24.53 20.34 -26.03
C ASP A 947 23.73 19.55 -27.09
N GLY A 948 22.69 18.80 -26.69
CA GLY A 948 22.00 17.75 -27.46
C GLY A 948 21.94 17.89 -29.01
N PRO A 949 22.06 16.78 -29.76
CA PRO A 949 22.23 16.75 -31.22
C PRO A 949 20.99 17.16 -32.04
N LEU A 950 19.83 17.29 -31.39
CA LEU A 950 18.55 17.57 -32.04
C LEU A 950 18.61 18.93 -32.75
N LYS A 951 18.42 18.93 -34.07
CA LYS A 951 18.47 20.13 -34.93
C LYS A 951 17.10 20.64 -35.34
N SER A 952 16.16 19.72 -35.60
CA SER A 952 14.83 20.09 -36.12
C SER A 952 13.71 19.18 -35.67
N ILE A 953 12.55 19.78 -35.40
CA ILE A 953 11.30 19.12 -35.08
C ILE A 953 10.26 19.53 -36.13
N LYS A 954 9.89 18.59 -37.01
CA LYS A 954 8.96 18.81 -38.14
C LYS A 954 7.72 17.93 -38.08
N GLY A 955 7.75 16.88 -37.27
CA GLY A 955 6.74 15.82 -37.28
C GLY A 955 5.40 16.14 -36.64
N PHE A 956 5.21 17.26 -35.92
CA PHE A 956 3.97 17.53 -35.17
C PHE A 956 2.93 18.35 -35.96
N THR A 957 2.87 18.15 -37.28
CA THR A 957 2.18 19.07 -38.20
C THR A 957 0.69 19.25 -37.95
N MET A 958 0.01 18.32 -37.27
CA MET A 958 -1.42 18.42 -36.89
C MET A 958 -1.66 18.71 -35.41
N LEU A 959 -0.61 18.85 -34.59
CA LEU A 959 -0.74 19.02 -33.14
C LEU A 959 -1.37 20.36 -32.81
N LYS A 960 -2.52 20.34 -32.12
CA LYS A 960 -3.27 21.55 -31.71
C LYS A 960 -3.16 21.83 -30.23
N THR A 961 -3.12 20.80 -29.40
CA THR A 961 -3.27 20.93 -27.94
C THR A 961 -2.25 20.07 -27.19
N VAL A 962 -1.67 20.66 -26.15
CA VAL A 962 -0.92 19.97 -25.09
C VAL A 962 -1.60 20.29 -23.76
N GLY A 963 -2.17 19.29 -23.08
CA GLY A 963 -3.04 19.54 -21.93
C GLY A 963 -2.30 19.96 -20.64
N ALA A 964 -1.03 19.55 -20.50
CA ALA A 964 -0.16 19.95 -19.40
C ALA A 964 1.04 20.76 -19.92
N MET A 965 2.25 20.22 -19.80
CA MET A 965 3.49 20.94 -20.07
C MET A 965 3.97 20.72 -21.51
N PHE A 966 4.34 21.80 -22.19
CA PHE A 966 5.15 21.76 -23.40
C PHE A 966 6.58 22.12 -23.03
N ASN A 967 7.52 21.19 -23.18
CA ASN A 967 8.92 21.37 -22.82
C ASN A 967 9.85 20.93 -23.96
N ILE A 968 10.60 21.89 -24.51
CA ILE A 968 11.60 21.64 -25.56
C ILE A 968 12.96 22.21 -25.17
N GLY A 969 14.02 21.47 -25.50
CA GLY A 969 15.41 21.91 -25.32
C GLY A 969 16.39 21.29 -26.31
N GLY A 970 17.66 21.70 -26.22
CA GLY A 970 18.75 21.21 -27.05
C GLY A 970 19.46 22.33 -27.82
N LYS A 971 20.74 22.58 -27.53
CA LYS A 971 21.50 23.74 -28.03
C LYS A 971 21.57 23.82 -29.56
N ASN A 972 21.49 22.69 -30.25
CA ASN A 972 21.52 22.64 -31.71
C ASN A 972 20.13 22.78 -32.35
N LEU A 973 19.06 22.87 -31.57
CA LEU A 973 17.68 22.95 -32.07
C LEU A 973 17.44 24.33 -32.69
N THR A 974 17.34 24.37 -34.02
CA THR A 974 17.15 25.61 -34.80
C THR A 974 15.79 25.69 -35.51
N ASP A 975 15.05 24.58 -35.58
CA ASP A 975 13.79 24.51 -36.33
C ASP A 975 12.70 23.77 -35.52
N ILE A 976 11.62 24.49 -35.22
CA ILE A 976 10.43 23.99 -34.52
C ILE A 976 9.16 24.14 -35.38
N SER A 977 9.30 24.20 -36.70
CA SER A 977 8.20 24.38 -37.65
C SER A 977 7.11 23.31 -37.57
N GLY A 978 7.43 22.13 -37.02
CA GLY A 978 6.45 21.09 -36.74
C GLY A 978 5.29 21.55 -35.84
N PHE A 979 5.46 22.57 -35.00
CA PHE A 979 4.42 23.05 -34.10
C PHE A 979 3.52 24.16 -34.67
N ALA A 980 3.60 24.46 -35.97
CA ALA A 980 2.89 25.60 -36.59
C ALA A 980 1.36 25.59 -36.42
N ASN A 981 0.77 24.48 -35.98
CA ASN A 981 -0.66 24.34 -35.68
C ASN A 981 -1.01 24.27 -34.19
N LEU A 982 -0.03 24.43 -33.28
CA LEU A 982 -0.25 24.40 -31.83
C LEU A 982 -1.03 25.65 -31.39
N GLU A 983 -2.22 25.44 -30.83
CA GLU A 983 -3.18 26.48 -30.45
C GLU A 983 -3.18 26.74 -28.93
N SER A 984 -2.96 25.73 -28.10
CA SER A 984 -2.95 25.87 -26.63
C SER A 984 -2.06 24.89 -25.89
N VAL A 985 -1.52 25.37 -24.76
CA VAL A 985 -0.81 24.58 -23.73
C VAL A 985 -1.52 24.80 -22.40
N GLY A 986 -2.02 23.75 -21.74
CA GLY A 986 -2.83 23.93 -20.53
C GLY A 986 -2.05 24.41 -19.30
N GLN A 987 -0.75 24.13 -19.26
CA GLN A 987 0.14 24.43 -18.14
C GLN A 987 1.42 25.13 -18.66
N ASP A 988 2.61 24.71 -18.24
CA ASP A 988 3.86 25.41 -18.55
C ASP A 988 4.24 25.29 -20.04
N LEU A 989 4.68 26.41 -20.62
CA LEU A 989 5.47 26.44 -21.85
C LEU A 989 6.93 26.67 -21.46
N ARG A 990 7.80 25.70 -21.70
CA ARG A 990 9.23 25.78 -21.40
C ARG A 990 10.05 25.64 -22.69
N ILE A 991 10.81 26.68 -23.01
CA ILE A 991 11.73 26.71 -24.13
C ILE A 991 13.10 27.10 -23.58
N MET A 992 13.96 26.09 -23.43
CA MET A 992 15.22 26.27 -22.72
C MET A 992 16.42 25.73 -23.48
N THR A 993 17.54 26.46 -23.45
CA THR A 993 18.83 25.97 -24.00
C THR A 993 18.70 25.50 -25.45
N THR A 994 18.11 26.35 -26.29
CA THR A 994 17.95 26.08 -27.73
C THR A 994 18.88 26.93 -28.60
N GLY A 995 19.06 26.48 -29.84
CA GLY A 995 19.72 27.24 -30.91
C GLY A 995 18.77 28.13 -31.73
N LEU A 996 17.52 28.30 -31.27
CA LEU A 996 16.48 29.03 -31.98
C LEU A 996 16.84 30.52 -32.08
N THR A 997 16.64 31.10 -33.25
CA THR A 997 16.71 32.56 -33.45
C THR A 997 15.36 33.24 -33.23
N GLY A 998 14.26 32.50 -33.38
CA GLY A 998 12.90 32.96 -33.12
C GLY A 998 11.93 31.81 -32.91
N LEU A 999 10.71 32.14 -32.49
CA LEU A 999 9.68 31.16 -32.08
C LEU A 999 8.61 30.92 -33.15
N GLY A 1000 8.91 31.11 -34.44
CA GLY A 1000 7.92 31.13 -35.53
C GLY A 1000 7.00 29.88 -35.61
N GLY A 1001 7.47 28.73 -35.12
CA GLY A 1001 6.67 27.51 -34.98
C GLY A 1001 5.49 27.63 -34.00
N LEU A 1002 5.41 28.69 -33.18
CA LEU A 1002 4.36 28.89 -32.18
C LEU A 1002 3.34 29.98 -32.56
N ALA A 1003 3.34 30.44 -33.82
CA ALA A 1003 2.56 31.60 -34.27
C ALA A 1003 1.04 31.51 -34.01
N LYS A 1004 0.49 30.30 -33.85
CA LYS A 1004 -0.94 30.06 -33.55
C LYS A 1004 -1.25 29.88 -32.06
N LEU A 1005 -0.25 29.90 -31.18
CA LEU A 1005 -0.44 29.67 -29.76
C LEU A 1005 -1.22 30.85 -29.14
N THR A 1006 -2.42 30.57 -28.64
CA THR A 1006 -3.34 31.59 -28.07
C THR A 1006 -3.33 31.64 -26.55
N SER A 1007 -2.97 30.52 -25.92
CA SER A 1007 -2.98 30.36 -24.46
C SER A 1007 -1.89 29.42 -23.96
N SER A 1008 -1.30 29.78 -22.83
CA SER A 1008 -0.36 28.94 -22.07
C SER A 1008 -0.39 29.35 -20.60
N GLY A 1009 -0.15 28.40 -19.69
CA GLY A 1009 -0.04 28.67 -18.26
C GLY A 1009 -1.36 29.17 -17.67
N LEU A 1010 -2.49 28.49 -17.91
CA LEU A 1010 -3.81 28.95 -17.49
C LEU A 1010 -4.19 28.58 -16.04
N ASN A 1011 -3.41 27.70 -15.40
CA ASN A 1011 -3.62 27.26 -14.02
C ASN A 1011 -2.71 28.04 -13.05
N GLU A 1012 -3.18 28.26 -11.82
CA GLU A 1012 -2.45 29.01 -10.79
C GLU A 1012 -1.04 28.40 -10.56
N ASN A 1013 0.00 29.25 -10.52
CA ASN A 1013 1.43 28.92 -10.35
C ASN A 1013 2.20 28.36 -11.58
N ARG A 1014 1.73 28.62 -12.81
CA ARG A 1014 2.36 28.11 -14.05
C ARG A 1014 2.72 29.23 -15.02
N LEU A 1015 3.88 29.14 -15.67
CA LEU A 1015 4.50 30.26 -16.40
C LEU A 1015 4.92 29.88 -17.81
N ILE A 1016 5.08 30.90 -18.66
CA ILE A 1016 5.91 30.79 -19.86
C ILE A 1016 7.35 31.02 -19.44
N TYR A 1017 8.18 29.99 -19.61
CA TYR A 1017 9.59 30.01 -19.27
C TYR A 1017 10.44 29.97 -20.55
N ILE A 1018 11.14 31.07 -20.83
CA ILE A 1018 12.04 31.21 -21.98
C ILE A 1018 13.42 31.54 -21.43
N GLY A 1019 14.27 30.52 -21.32
CA GLY A 1019 15.51 30.57 -20.58
C GLY A 1019 16.72 30.07 -21.36
N ASP A 1020 17.89 30.67 -21.17
CA ASP A 1020 19.16 30.08 -21.64
C ASP A 1020 19.25 29.89 -23.17
N ASN A 1021 18.48 30.64 -23.97
CA ASN A 1021 18.52 30.54 -25.44
C ASN A 1021 19.51 31.55 -26.02
N THR A 1022 20.76 31.13 -26.14
CA THR A 1022 21.90 32.01 -26.51
C THR A 1022 21.81 32.68 -27.89
N LYS A 1023 20.93 32.20 -28.78
CA LYS A 1023 20.74 32.73 -30.14
C LYS A 1023 19.39 33.40 -30.38
N LEU A 1024 18.50 33.40 -29.39
CA LEU A 1024 17.14 33.90 -29.53
C LEU A 1024 17.13 35.43 -29.61
N THR A 1025 16.67 35.97 -30.74
CA THR A 1025 16.63 37.43 -30.98
C THR A 1025 15.24 38.03 -30.85
N SER A 1026 14.18 37.21 -30.96
CA SER A 1026 12.79 37.69 -31.00
C SER A 1026 11.78 36.68 -30.45
N LEU A 1027 10.72 37.19 -29.81
CA LEU A 1027 9.53 36.44 -29.37
C LEU A 1027 8.35 36.52 -30.34
N ALA A 1028 8.51 37.07 -31.55
CA ALA A 1028 7.42 37.36 -32.50
C ALA A 1028 6.57 36.13 -32.91
N GLY A 1029 7.08 34.92 -32.66
CA GLY A 1029 6.30 33.70 -32.74
C GLY A 1029 5.15 33.58 -31.74
N LEU A 1030 5.06 34.44 -30.73
CA LEU A 1030 4.00 34.42 -29.71
C LEU A 1030 2.88 35.44 -29.98
N THR A 1031 2.87 36.10 -31.15
CA THR A 1031 1.92 37.20 -31.51
C THR A 1031 0.42 36.88 -31.41
N SER A 1032 0.04 35.61 -31.25
CA SER A 1032 -1.35 35.21 -31.03
C SER A 1032 -1.72 35.01 -29.55
N ILE A 1033 -0.75 35.07 -28.64
CA ILE A 1033 -0.95 34.75 -27.24
C ILE A 1033 -1.71 35.85 -26.52
N THR A 1034 -2.77 35.47 -25.82
CA THR A 1034 -3.68 36.42 -25.14
C THR A 1034 -3.84 36.10 -23.65
N ASN A 1035 -3.85 34.81 -23.32
CA ASN A 1035 -4.13 34.32 -21.96
C ASN A 1035 -2.89 33.65 -21.38
N ILE A 1036 -2.28 34.30 -20.38
CA ILE A 1036 -1.16 33.77 -19.62
C ILE A 1036 -1.29 34.16 -18.14
N VAL A 1037 -0.67 33.38 -17.24
CA VAL A 1037 -0.62 33.72 -15.80
C VAL A 1037 0.63 34.51 -15.43
N GLY A 1038 1.77 34.28 -16.10
CA GLY A 1038 2.99 35.05 -15.94
C GLY A 1038 4.12 34.61 -16.86
N ILE A 1039 5.22 35.34 -16.83
CA ILE A 1039 6.39 35.08 -17.68
C ILE A 1039 7.69 35.04 -16.88
N TYR A 1040 8.59 34.19 -17.34
CA TYR A 1040 10.00 34.17 -16.95
C TYR A 1040 10.83 34.19 -18.25
N VAL A 1041 11.52 35.31 -18.49
CA VAL A 1041 12.36 35.51 -19.67
C VAL A 1041 13.76 35.88 -19.20
N ALA A 1042 14.66 34.90 -19.18
CA ALA A 1042 16.00 35.14 -18.68
C ALA A 1042 17.12 34.46 -19.46
N ARG A 1043 18.33 35.04 -19.40
CA ARG A 1043 19.53 34.45 -20.02
C ARG A 1043 19.38 34.24 -21.53
N ASN A 1044 18.70 35.18 -22.21
CA ASN A 1044 18.64 35.26 -23.67
C ASN A 1044 19.45 36.48 -24.13
N PRO A 1045 20.79 36.40 -24.19
CA PRO A 1045 21.65 37.57 -24.37
C PRO A 1045 21.44 38.32 -25.69
N GLU A 1046 20.91 37.64 -26.71
CA GLU A 1046 20.65 38.21 -28.04
C GLU A 1046 19.24 38.79 -28.21
N LEU A 1047 18.37 38.67 -27.20
CA LEU A 1047 16.98 39.10 -27.26
C LEU A 1047 16.89 40.63 -27.29
N LEU A 1048 16.28 41.21 -28.32
CA LEU A 1048 16.27 42.66 -28.55
C LEU A 1048 15.11 43.39 -27.84
N ASN A 1049 13.95 42.75 -27.78
CA ASN A 1049 12.71 43.28 -27.23
C ASN A 1049 11.75 42.13 -26.87
N LEU A 1050 10.56 42.46 -26.37
CA LEU A 1050 9.50 41.49 -26.04
C LEU A 1050 8.37 41.48 -27.09
N ASP A 1051 8.65 41.90 -28.33
CA ASP A 1051 7.67 41.89 -29.42
C ASP A 1051 7.20 40.45 -29.65
N GLY A 1052 5.89 40.27 -29.81
CA GLY A 1052 5.17 39.00 -29.72
C GLY A 1052 4.22 38.90 -28.54
N LEU A 1053 4.38 39.71 -27.49
CA LEU A 1053 3.50 39.69 -26.31
C LEU A 1053 2.39 40.76 -26.34
N GLU A 1054 2.24 41.49 -27.44
CA GLU A 1054 1.40 42.70 -27.53
C GLU A 1054 -0.08 42.43 -27.27
N LYS A 1055 -0.54 41.20 -27.49
CA LYS A 1055 -1.95 40.83 -27.27
C LYS A 1055 -2.26 40.40 -25.83
N VAL A 1056 -1.25 40.27 -24.97
CA VAL A 1056 -1.46 39.93 -23.56
C VAL A 1056 -2.05 41.11 -22.80
N LYS A 1057 -3.17 40.86 -22.11
CA LYS A 1057 -3.91 41.91 -21.36
C LYS A 1057 -3.76 41.81 -19.85
N ALA A 1058 -3.43 40.65 -19.29
CA ALA A 1058 -3.32 40.43 -17.86
C ALA A 1058 -2.24 39.37 -17.54
N MET A 1059 -1.57 39.52 -16.40
CA MET A 1059 -0.60 38.56 -15.85
C MET A 1059 -0.73 38.54 -14.33
N ARG A 1060 -1.50 37.60 -13.77
CA ARG A 1060 -1.84 37.61 -12.33
C ARG A 1060 -0.66 37.24 -11.43
N TYR A 1061 0.20 36.32 -11.87
CA TYR A 1061 1.34 35.85 -11.08
C TYR A 1061 2.49 36.84 -11.15
N GLY A 1062 3.05 37.13 -12.32
CA GLY A 1062 4.21 38.01 -12.34
C GLY A 1062 4.96 38.05 -13.65
N MET A 1063 5.99 38.88 -13.67
CA MET A 1063 7.04 38.86 -14.69
C MET A 1063 8.41 38.84 -14.04
N THR A 1064 9.26 37.94 -14.50
CA THR A 1064 10.70 37.92 -14.23
C THR A 1064 11.44 38.09 -15.54
N ILE A 1065 12.20 39.17 -15.68
CA ILE A 1065 12.94 39.51 -16.90
C ILE A 1065 14.37 39.85 -16.52
N GLY A 1066 15.33 38.98 -16.82
CA GLY A 1066 16.70 39.29 -16.46
C GLY A 1066 17.80 38.60 -17.23
N GLN A 1067 19.00 39.16 -17.17
CA GLN A 1067 20.17 38.62 -17.88
C GLN A 1067 19.94 38.53 -19.41
N ASN A 1068 19.20 39.49 -19.98
CA ASN A 1068 19.02 39.62 -21.43
C ASN A 1068 19.83 40.83 -21.91
N ASP A 1069 21.11 40.61 -22.20
CA ASP A 1069 22.12 41.65 -22.42
C ASP A 1069 21.76 42.70 -23.50
N LYS A 1070 21.05 42.30 -24.56
CA LYS A 1070 20.63 43.19 -25.67
C LYS A 1070 19.19 43.70 -25.58
N LEU A 1071 18.47 43.40 -24.49
CA LEU A 1071 17.07 43.80 -24.34
C LEU A 1071 16.97 45.32 -24.15
N ALA A 1072 16.46 46.04 -25.15
CA ALA A 1072 16.46 47.50 -25.15
C ALA A 1072 15.18 48.12 -24.57
N ASN A 1073 14.05 47.41 -24.65
CA ASN A 1073 12.75 47.92 -24.22
C ASN A 1073 11.75 46.80 -23.85
N LEU A 1074 10.66 47.19 -23.17
CA LEU A 1074 9.58 46.31 -22.73
C LEU A 1074 8.26 46.51 -23.51
N ASN A 1075 8.29 47.07 -24.73
CA ASN A 1075 7.09 47.54 -25.43
C ASN A 1075 6.04 46.45 -25.70
N GLY A 1076 6.47 45.20 -25.85
CA GLY A 1076 5.58 44.04 -25.97
C GLY A 1076 4.60 43.87 -24.80
N LEU A 1077 4.86 44.48 -23.64
CA LEU A 1077 4.00 44.41 -22.45
C LEU A 1077 3.02 45.58 -22.31
N SER A 1078 2.99 46.51 -23.27
CA SER A 1078 2.23 47.78 -23.21
C SER A 1078 0.73 47.63 -22.92
N ASN A 1079 0.14 46.47 -23.22
CA ASN A 1079 -1.29 46.21 -23.03
C ASN A 1079 -1.64 45.53 -21.71
N VAL A 1080 -0.64 45.08 -20.94
CA VAL A 1080 -0.82 44.37 -19.66
C VAL A 1080 -1.38 45.32 -18.60
N ASP A 1081 -2.43 44.89 -17.92
CA ASP A 1081 -3.20 45.66 -16.95
C ASP A 1081 -3.69 44.76 -15.79
N GLY A 1082 -4.18 45.39 -14.72
CA GLY A 1082 -4.70 44.72 -13.54
C GLY A 1082 -3.66 44.37 -12.48
N ALA A 1083 -4.11 43.68 -11.42
CA ALA A 1083 -3.26 43.27 -10.31
C ALA A 1083 -2.28 42.16 -10.71
N ILE A 1084 -1.04 42.26 -10.21
CA ILE A 1084 0.05 41.31 -10.45
C ILE A 1084 0.71 40.98 -9.11
N THR A 1085 1.24 39.77 -8.93
CA THR A 1085 1.92 39.44 -7.67
C THR A 1085 3.29 40.11 -7.62
N SER A 1086 4.16 39.95 -8.62
CA SER A 1086 5.48 40.58 -8.60
C SER A 1086 5.99 41.06 -9.96
N ILE A 1087 6.85 42.08 -9.92
CA ILE A 1087 7.64 42.54 -11.06
C ILE A 1087 9.11 42.46 -10.66
N THR A 1088 9.87 41.60 -11.31
CA THR A 1088 11.32 41.48 -11.14
C THR A 1088 12.01 41.69 -12.47
N ILE A 1089 12.80 42.75 -12.59
CA ILE A 1089 13.54 43.08 -13.82
C ILE A 1089 14.98 43.43 -13.46
N ASN A 1090 15.93 42.56 -13.79
CA ASN A 1090 17.30 42.75 -13.36
C ASN A 1090 18.36 42.30 -14.37
N GLU A 1091 19.54 42.89 -14.29
CA GLU A 1091 20.71 42.46 -15.10
C GLU A 1091 20.48 42.52 -16.63
N ASN A 1092 19.67 43.47 -17.11
CA ASN A 1092 19.53 43.73 -18.55
C ASN A 1092 20.38 44.95 -18.94
N LYS A 1093 21.61 44.69 -19.45
CA LYS A 1093 22.69 45.68 -19.57
C LYS A 1093 22.38 46.93 -20.40
N VAL A 1094 21.47 46.82 -21.37
CA VAL A 1094 21.11 47.95 -22.26
C VAL A 1094 19.65 48.41 -22.07
N LEU A 1095 18.92 47.83 -21.12
CA LEU A 1095 17.51 48.12 -20.92
C LEU A 1095 17.31 49.50 -20.31
N LYS A 1096 16.80 50.41 -21.14
CA LYS A 1096 16.58 51.82 -20.78
C LYS A 1096 15.14 52.30 -20.91
N ASN A 1097 14.28 51.56 -21.62
CA ASN A 1097 12.88 51.91 -21.84
C ASN A 1097 11.92 50.90 -21.18
N PHE A 1098 11.31 51.35 -20.07
CA PHE A 1098 10.33 50.62 -19.26
C PHE A 1098 8.88 51.05 -19.56
N CYS A 1099 8.64 51.90 -20.55
CA CYS A 1099 7.30 52.47 -20.79
C CYS A 1099 6.23 51.41 -21.08
N GLY A 1100 6.63 50.23 -21.58
CA GLY A 1100 5.74 49.09 -21.77
C GLY A 1100 5.09 48.54 -20.50
N ILE A 1101 5.61 48.78 -19.29
CA ILE A 1101 4.98 48.32 -18.04
C ILE A 1101 4.19 49.43 -17.30
N THR A 1102 4.05 50.61 -17.90
CA THR A 1102 3.40 51.75 -17.25
C THR A 1102 1.95 51.45 -16.85
N LYS A 1103 1.22 50.72 -17.70
CA LYS A 1103 -0.19 50.43 -17.50
C LYS A 1103 -0.42 49.54 -16.27
N VAL A 1104 0.28 48.41 -16.18
CA VAL A 1104 0.23 47.50 -15.03
C VAL A 1104 0.72 48.15 -13.74
N VAL A 1105 1.75 49.00 -13.80
CA VAL A 1105 2.26 49.71 -12.61
C VAL A 1105 1.23 50.73 -12.07
N LYS A 1106 0.48 51.41 -12.95
CA LYS A 1106 -0.57 52.36 -12.55
C LYS A 1106 -1.83 51.70 -11.99
N ALA A 1107 -2.09 50.43 -12.29
CA ALA A 1107 -3.27 49.70 -11.80
C ALA A 1107 -3.24 49.41 -10.28
N GLY A 1108 -2.09 49.56 -9.61
CA GLY A 1108 -2.02 49.84 -8.16
C GLY A 1108 -1.97 48.64 -7.19
N ALA A 1109 -1.96 47.39 -7.64
CA ALA A 1109 -1.84 46.22 -6.76
C ALA A 1109 -0.69 45.30 -7.20
N ILE A 1110 0.52 45.57 -6.68
CA ILE A 1110 1.68 44.66 -6.74
C ILE A 1110 1.88 44.10 -5.32
N SER A 1111 1.38 42.90 -5.06
CA SER A 1111 1.29 42.34 -3.68
C SER A 1111 2.59 41.71 -3.16
N GLY A 1112 3.46 41.26 -4.06
CA GLY A 1112 4.70 40.52 -3.80
C GLY A 1112 6.00 41.31 -4.11
N GLY A 1113 5.89 42.57 -4.55
CA GLY A 1113 7.02 43.51 -4.65
C GLY A 1113 7.43 43.93 -6.07
N TYR A 1114 8.09 45.09 -6.15
CA TYR A 1114 8.67 45.69 -7.35
C TYR A 1114 10.19 45.75 -7.22
N TYR A 1115 10.91 44.94 -8.00
CA TYR A 1115 12.36 44.78 -7.94
C TYR A 1115 12.97 45.10 -9.31
N VAL A 1116 13.47 46.32 -9.47
CA VAL A 1116 14.14 46.76 -10.70
C VAL A 1116 15.55 47.23 -10.37
N THR A 1117 16.55 46.42 -10.71
CA THR A 1117 17.95 46.64 -10.30
C THR A 1117 18.94 46.17 -11.38
N SER A 1118 20.13 46.76 -11.44
CA SER A 1118 21.20 46.29 -12.35
C SER A 1118 20.84 46.32 -13.85
N ASN A 1119 19.93 47.20 -14.27
CA ASN A 1119 19.66 47.52 -15.67
C ASN A 1119 20.35 48.85 -16.07
N ALA A 1120 20.35 49.21 -17.36
CA ALA A 1120 20.88 50.52 -17.79
C ALA A 1120 20.11 51.71 -17.18
N TYR A 1121 18.78 51.57 -17.05
CA TYR A 1121 17.92 52.46 -16.28
C TYR A 1121 17.16 51.66 -15.23
N ASN A 1122 17.11 52.14 -13.98
CA ASN A 1122 16.41 51.45 -12.88
C ASN A 1122 15.35 52.39 -12.28
N PRO A 1123 14.24 52.65 -12.99
CA PRO A 1123 13.20 53.52 -12.48
C PRO A 1123 12.57 52.93 -11.22
N THR A 1124 12.25 53.78 -10.26
CA THR A 1124 11.34 53.43 -9.16
C THR A 1124 9.91 53.31 -9.66
N GLN A 1125 9.07 52.60 -8.92
CA GLN A 1125 7.64 52.50 -9.21
C GLN A 1125 6.98 53.88 -9.38
N GLN A 1126 7.32 54.85 -8.53
CA GLN A 1126 6.82 56.24 -8.60
C GLN A 1126 7.26 56.96 -9.89
N GLN A 1127 8.50 56.76 -10.34
CA GLN A 1127 8.98 57.35 -11.59
C GLN A 1127 8.20 56.85 -12.80
N ILE A 1128 7.86 55.55 -12.86
CA ILE A 1128 6.99 55.01 -13.90
C ILE A 1128 5.59 55.63 -13.83
N ILE A 1129 5.01 55.75 -12.64
CA ILE A 1129 3.69 56.39 -12.44
C ILE A 1129 3.71 57.84 -12.94
N ALA A 1130 4.79 58.57 -12.66
CA ALA A 1130 5.02 59.95 -13.10
C ALA A 1130 5.39 60.09 -14.59
N GLY A 1131 5.45 58.99 -15.36
CA GLY A 1131 5.78 59.00 -16.79
C GLY A 1131 7.27 59.08 -17.11
N GLN A 1132 8.15 59.00 -16.11
CA GLN A 1132 9.61 58.94 -16.25
C GLN A 1132 10.06 57.50 -16.52
N CYS A 1133 9.53 56.88 -17.58
CA CYS A 1133 9.70 55.46 -17.87
C CYS A 1133 10.85 55.13 -18.85
N SER A 1134 11.61 56.12 -19.33
CA SER A 1134 12.73 55.88 -20.25
C SER A 1134 13.91 56.86 -20.05
N GLN A 1135 15.13 56.40 -20.35
CA GLN A 1135 16.36 57.21 -20.48
C GLN A 1135 17.11 56.94 -21.78
#